data_AF-A9DQ87-F1
#
_entry.id   AF-A9DQ87-F1
#
_cell.length_a   1.000
_cell.length_b   1.000
_cell.length_c   1.000
_cell.angle_alpha   90.00
_cell.angle_beta   90.00
_cell.angle_gamma   90.00
#
_symmetry.space_group_name_H-M   'P 1'
#
loop_
_entity.id
_entity.type
_entity.pdbx_description
1 polymer ?
#
loop_
_entity_poly.entity_id
_entity_poly.type
_entity_poly.pdbx_seq_one_letter_code
_entity_poly.pdbx_strand_id
1 'polypeptide(L)'
;MNQNYIQPDNWSIIEEGFDTESVKSSESLFSIGNGAMGQRANFEEYYSGATFQGSYIAGVYYPDKTKVGWWKNGYPEYFAKVLNAPNWIGINVKINDEILDLNACKNVADFRRELNMKEGWYERTFKATLQNDIEIAVTAKRFLSLDIDEVGAIAYSVKPLNNDATITYTPYLDAGIKNEDANWEEKFWETIQVKEENNQAFIVAKTLKTDFYACTFMQTELKLNDKSIDLPTNVSQKSTDISFHYSQEVKANETLTIHKYGGYTVCTNHDKYELITAAKKALQQATSLGFDALLENQKEAWAKIWEMADITIEGDVKAQQGIRFNIFQLNQTYLGKDSRLNIGPKGFTGEKYGGSTYWDTEAYCIPFYMTTKDQQVARNLLQYRYNHLEKAIENAQKLGFNNGAALYPMVTMNGEECHNEWEITFEEIHRNGAIAFAIYNYTRYTGDYSYIPEMGLEVMIGIARFWHQRASFSTAKNKYVILGVTGPNEYENNVNNNWYTNYIAQWCIKFTNEHIEKVRQEYTADYERIMQKVRLSEQEISSWMEVAENMYFPYSEQYGVYLQQDGFLDKDLVSVADLDPSQRPINQKWSWDRILRSPYIKQADTLQGFYFFEDHFTQEELEKHFNFYEPFTVHESSLSPCVHSIQAAKLDKMDMAYTFYLRTSRLDLDDYNKEVEEGLHITSMAGTWMSIVEGFGGMRMKNDTLSFEPRIPWQWKGYSFKVNYRNHILKINVTQDGTSFELEKGDDLVILVDGKKVAVSPNDLVTV
;
A
#
# COMPACT_ATOMS: atom_id res chain seq x y z
N MET A 1 -5.86 19.76 -16.07
CA MET A 1 -7.23 19.26 -15.81
C MET A 1 -7.08 17.82 -15.40
N ASN A 2 -7.77 17.43 -14.33
CA ASN A 2 -7.80 16.06 -13.82
C ASN A 2 -8.52 15.15 -14.81
N GLN A 3 -8.13 13.86 -14.87
CA GLN A 3 -8.80 12.89 -15.73
C GLN A 3 -10.15 12.52 -15.07
N ASN A 4 -11.28 12.79 -15.74
CA ASN A 4 -12.62 12.54 -15.20
C ASN A 4 -13.41 11.63 -16.14
N TYR A 5 -12.84 10.45 -16.43
CA TYR A 5 -13.44 9.44 -17.31
C TYR A 5 -14.02 8.23 -16.55
N ILE A 6 -13.75 8.14 -15.23
CA ILE A 6 -14.34 7.13 -14.36
C ILE A 6 -15.76 7.55 -13.94
N GLN A 7 -16.75 6.69 -14.22
CA GLN A 7 -18.14 6.93 -13.82
C GLN A 7 -18.31 6.72 -12.31
N PRO A 8 -18.98 7.65 -11.59
CA PRO A 8 -19.28 7.46 -10.17
C PRO A 8 -20.25 6.28 -9.96
N ASP A 9 -19.81 5.29 -9.19
CA ASP A 9 -20.62 4.16 -8.74
C ASP A 9 -20.22 3.75 -7.31
N ASN A 10 -21.16 3.22 -6.55
CA ASN A 10 -20.95 2.89 -5.14
C ASN A 10 -20.03 1.67 -4.91
N TRP A 11 -19.94 0.75 -5.86
CA TRP A 11 -19.25 -0.54 -5.70
C TRP A 11 -18.33 -0.89 -6.87
N SER A 12 -18.35 -0.10 -7.94
CA SER A 12 -17.55 -0.35 -9.12
C SER A 12 -16.71 0.86 -9.54
N ILE A 13 -15.54 0.58 -10.11
CA ILE A 13 -14.84 1.52 -10.99
C ILE A 13 -15.27 1.19 -12.41
N ILE A 14 -15.81 2.16 -13.14
CA ILE A 14 -16.38 1.95 -14.47
C ILE A 14 -15.76 2.96 -15.44
N GLU A 15 -15.17 2.44 -16.53
CA GLU A 15 -14.72 3.21 -17.70
C GLU A 15 -15.62 2.82 -18.89
N GLU A 16 -16.17 3.82 -19.57
CA GLU A 16 -16.98 3.66 -20.78
C GLU A 16 -16.36 4.41 -21.95
N GLY A 17 -16.36 3.79 -23.13
CA GLY A 17 -15.61 4.26 -24.29
C GLY A 17 -14.14 3.81 -24.24
N PHE A 18 -13.54 3.69 -25.42
CA PHE A 18 -12.15 3.26 -25.58
C PHE A 18 -11.29 4.46 -26.00
N ASP A 19 -10.36 4.86 -25.13
CA ASP A 19 -9.35 5.88 -25.41
C ASP A 19 -7.96 5.24 -25.32
N THR A 20 -7.18 5.35 -26.39
CA THR A 20 -5.82 4.80 -26.45
C THR A 20 -4.85 5.51 -25.51
N GLU A 21 -5.11 6.78 -25.17
CA GLU A 21 -4.24 7.57 -24.28
C GLU A 21 -4.46 7.20 -22.80
N SER A 22 -5.63 6.68 -22.42
CA SER A 22 -5.93 6.31 -21.03
C SER A 22 -5.46 4.90 -20.64
N VAL A 23 -5.02 4.07 -21.59
CA VAL A 23 -4.79 2.63 -21.36
C VAL A 23 -3.84 2.37 -20.20
N LYS A 24 -2.70 3.06 -20.11
CA LYS A 24 -1.74 2.86 -19.01
C LYS A 24 -2.29 3.26 -17.64
N SER A 25 -3.08 4.33 -17.57
CA SER A 25 -3.75 4.74 -16.33
C SER A 25 -4.83 3.74 -15.95
N SER A 26 -5.66 3.30 -16.90
CA SER A 26 -6.71 2.29 -16.68
C SER A 26 -6.12 0.93 -16.31
N GLU A 27 -4.93 0.57 -16.79
CA GLU A 27 -4.21 -0.61 -16.32
C GLU A 27 -3.90 -0.56 -14.83
N SER A 28 -3.54 0.62 -14.29
CA SER A 28 -3.31 0.80 -12.85
C SER A 28 -4.62 0.81 -12.07
N LEU A 29 -5.60 1.62 -12.46
CA LEU A 29 -6.88 1.79 -11.75
C LEU A 29 -7.66 0.49 -11.60
N PHE A 30 -7.58 -0.39 -12.60
CA PHE A 30 -8.32 -1.66 -12.61
C PHE A 30 -7.46 -2.85 -12.16
N SER A 31 -6.29 -2.61 -11.56
CA SER A 31 -5.41 -3.67 -11.06
C SER A 31 -6.13 -4.60 -10.07
N ILE A 32 -5.76 -5.88 -10.11
CA ILE A 32 -6.27 -6.93 -9.22
C ILE A 32 -5.13 -7.61 -8.46
N GLY A 33 -5.41 -8.12 -7.26
CA GLY A 33 -4.44 -8.65 -6.30
C GLY A 33 -5.11 -9.54 -5.25
N ASN A 34 -4.36 -10.47 -4.66
CA ASN A 34 -4.83 -11.37 -3.60
C ASN A 34 -3.85 -11.47 -2.40
N GLY A 35 -2.92 -10.52 -2.28
CA GLY A 35 -1.86 -10.51 -1.27
C GLY A 35 -0.66 -11.43 -1.57
N ALA A 36 -0.81 -12.45 -2.43
CA ALA A 36 0.27 -13.33 -2.85
C ALA A 36 0.84 -12.95 -4.23
N MET A 37 -0.01 -12.41 -5.10
CA MET A 37 0.36 -11.85 -6.39
C MET A 37 -0.58 -10.70 -6.77
N GLY A 38 -0.19 -9.92 -7.78
CA GLY A 38 -1.07 -8.96 -8.40
C GLY A 38 -0.78 -8.75 -9.88
N GLN A 39 -1.73 -8.11 -10.54
CA GLN A 39 -1.84 -8.03 -11.98
C GLN A 39 -2.45 -6.68 -12.36
N ARG A 40 -1.69 -5.88 -13.11
CA ARG A 40 -2.24 -4.69 -13.79
C ARG A 40 -3.34 -5.11 -14.77
N ALA A 41 -4.28 -4.22 -15.04
CA ALA A 41 -5.41 -4.46 -15.97
C ALA A 41 -5.02 -4.48 -17.46
N ASN A 42 -3.86 -5.08 -17.78
CA ASN A 42 -3.44 -5.35 -19.15
C ASN A 42 -4.45 -6.27 -19.83
N PHE A 43 -4.65 -6.06 -21.13
CA PHE A 43 -5.50 -6.93 -21.95
C PHE A 43 -4.89 -8.32 -22.08
N GLU A 44 -5.77 -9.32 -22.14
CA GLU A 44 -5.39 -10.72 -22.34
C GLU A 44 -4.92 -10.94 -23.78
N GLU A 45 -5.61 -10.33 -24.75
CA GLU A 45 -5.24 -10.36 -26.16
C GLU A 45 -4.12 -9.38 -26.51
N TYR A 46 -3.60 -9.54 -27.73
CA TYR A 46 -2.58 -8.66 -28.28
C TYR A 46 -3.09 -7.21 -28.37
N TYR A 47 -2.24 -6.27 -27.94
CA TYR A 47 -2.49 -4.84 -28.05
C TYR A 47 -1.23 -4.16 -28.56
N SER A 48 -1.32 -3.48 -29.72
CA SER A 48 -0.16 -2.80 -30.32
C SER A 48 0.07 -1.37 -29.81
N GLY A 49 -0.88 -0.82 -29.04
CA GLY A 49 -0.77 0.52 -28.47
C GLY A 49 0.16 0.59 -27.25
N ALA A 50 0.27 1.78 -26.67
CA ALA A 50 1.08 1.97 -25.47
C ALA A 50 0.42 1.26 -24.27
N THR A 51 1.17 0.35 -23.64
CA THR A 51 0.76 -0.46 -22.48
C THR A 51 1.92 -0.54 -21.50
N PHE A 52 1.63 -0.78 -20.23
CA PHE A 52 2.63 -1.13 -19.23
C PHE A 52 2.27 -2.49 -18.62
N GLN A 53 2.88 -3.53 -19.17
CA GLN A 53 2.68 -4.91 -18.73
C GLN A 53 3.27 -5.13 -17.34
N GLY A 54 2.45 -5.55 -16.37
CA GLY A 54 2.92 -5.81 -15.01
C GLY A 54 2.15 -6.93 -14.31
N SER A 55 2.87 -7.99 -14.00
CA SER A 55 2.47 -9.06 -13.08
C SER A 55 3.49 -9.11 -11.95
N TYR A 56 3.07 -9.26 -10.70
CA TYR A 56 3.98 -9.17 -9.55
C TYR A 56 3.74 -10.32 -8.59
N ILE A 57 4.81 -10.86 -8.01
CA ILE A 57 4.75 -11.91 -7.00
C ILE A 57 5.25 -11.34 -5.67
N ALA A 58 4.46 -11.50 -4.61
CA ALA A 58 4.81 -11.02 -3.30
C ALA A 58 6.12 -11.64 -2.79
N GLY A 59 7.02 -10.80 -2.28
CA GLY A 59 8.30 -11.21 -1.69
C GLY A 59 9.39 -11.63 -2.70
N VAL A 60 9.10 -11.64 -4.00
CA VAL A 60 10.12 -11.86 -5.04
C VAL A 60 10.64 -10.52 -5.54
N TYR A 61 11.93 -10.28 -5.33
CA TYR A 61 12.59 -9.03 -5.68
C TYR A 61 13.94 -9.28 -6.36
N TYR A 62 14.54 -8.22 -6.88
CA TYR A 62 15.86 -8.24 -7.48
C TYR A 62 16.74 -7.08 -6.98
N PRO A 63 18.00 -7.34 -6.61
CA PRO A 63 18.96 -6.32 -6.25
C PRO A 63 19.55 -5.69 -7.51
N ASP A 64 18.99 -4.57 -7.93
CA ASP A 64 19.51 -3.79 -9.05
C ASP A 64 20.69 -2.94 -8.56
N LYS A 65 21.80 -2.94 -9.28
CA LYS A 65 23.03 -2.31 -8.79
C LYS A 65 22.81 -0.80 -8.61
N THR A 66 23.22 -0.27 -7.46
CA THR A 66 23.08 1.16 -7.15
C THR A 66 23.76 2.02 -8.22
N LYS A 67 23.01 2.98 -8.74
CA LYS A 67 23.49 3.96 -9.71
C LYS A 67 23.35 5.35 -9.09
N VAL A 68 24.47 6.04 -8.92
CA VAL A 68 24.52 7.40 -8.35
C VAL A 68 25.53 8.23 -9.12
N GLY A 69 25.34 9.54 -9.16
CA GLY A 69 26.32 10.45 -9.77
C GLY A 69 27.64 10.48 -8.99
N TRP A 70 27.58 10.44 -7.66
CA TRP A 70 28.74 10.47 -6.76
C TRP A 70 28.51 9.54 -5.57
N TRP A 71 29.39 8.55 -5.40
CA TRP A 71 29.31 7.63 -4.26
C TRP A 71 29.58 8.34 -2.93
N LYS A 72 28.81 7.98 -1.90
CA LYS A 72 29.02 8.37 -0.50
C LYS A 72 29.22 7.11 0.33
N ASN A 73 30.16 7.15 1.27
CA ASN A 73 30.36 6.04 2.20
C ASN A 73 29.07 5.84 3.01
N GLY A 74 28.61 4.59 3.10
CA GLY A 74 27.34 4.23 3.70
C GLY A 74 26.23 3.91 2.70
N TYR A 75 26.37 4.27 1.42
CA TYR A 75 25.36 3.93 0.42
C TYR A 75 25.18 2.42 0.27
N PRO A 76 23.94 1.97 -0.01
CA PRO A 76 23.69 0.58 -0.30
C PRO A 76 24.25 0.19 -1.67
N GLU A 77 24.64 -1.07 -1.81
CA GLU A 77 25.24 -1.59 -3.04
C GLU A 77 24.20 -1.88 -4.13
N TYR A 78 22.93 -2.01 -3.74
CA TYR A 78 21.81 -2.23 -4.63
C TYR A 78 20.55 -1.47 -4.18
N PHE A 79 19.63 -1.27 -5.13
CA PHE A 79 18.25 -0.88 -4.91
C PHE A 79 17.37 -2.09 -5.21
N ALA A 80 16.64 -2.59 -4.22
CA ALA A 80 15.75 -3.74 -4.40
C ALA A 80 14.46 -3.32 -5.13
N LYS A 81 14.05 -4.13 -6.12
CA LYS A 81 12.82 -3.91 -6.89
C LYS A 81 11.97 -5.17 -6.93
N VAL A 82 10.67 -5.05 -6.71
CA VAL A 82 9.71 -6.08 -7.13
C VAL A 82 9.79 -6.19 -8.64
N LEU A 83 9.77 -7.42 -9.12
CA LEU A 83 9.94 -7.72 -10.53
C LEU A 83 8.60 -7.88 -11.22
N ASN A 84 8.55 -7.42 -12.47
CA ASN A 84 7.59 -7.97 -13.40
C ASN A 84 7.87 -9.48 -13.50
N ALA A 85 6.83 -10.29 -13.34
CA ALA A 85 6.89 -11.74 -13.33
C ALA A 85 6.53 -12.28 -14.72
N PRO A 86 6.91 -13.53 -15.04
CA PRO A 86 6.49 -14.15 -16.30
C PRO A 86 4.97 -14.07 -16.48
N ASN A 87 4.50 -13.71 -17.67
CA ASN A 87 3.10 -13.47 -17.95
C ASN A 87 2.30 -14.77 -17.93
N TRP A 88 1.21 -14.78 -17.17
CA TRP A 88 0.25 -15.88 -17.14
C TRP A 88 -1.11 -15.55 -17.76
N ILE A 89 -1.45 -14.28 -18.01
CA ILE A 89 -2.79 -13.87 -18.45
C ILE A 89 -3.01 -13.99 -19.96
N GLY A 90 -1.94 -14.05 -20.75
CA GLY A 90 -2.01 -13.91 -22.21
C GLY A 90 -2.91 -14.91 -22.94
N ILE A 91 -3.81 -14.40 -23.78
CA ILE A 91 -4.73 -15.12 -24.68
C ILE A 91 -4.80 -14.37 -26.00
N ASN A 92 -3.90 -14.66 -26.93
CA ASN A 92 -4.00 -14.09 -28.27
C ASN A 92 -5.23 -14.63 -28.99
N VAL A 93 -5.95 -13.77 -29.72
CA VAL A 93 -7.18 -14.13 -30.43
C VAL A 93 -7.04 -13.78 -31.90
N LYS A 94 -7.45 -14.71 -32.78
CA LYS A 94 -7.64 -14.42 -34.20
C LYS A 94 -9.05 -14.75 -34.65
N ILE A 95 -9.57 -13.94 -35.58
CA ILE A 95 -10.87 -14.11 -36.22
C ILE A 95 -10.63 -14.18 -37.74
N ASN A 96 -10.86 -15.34 -38.35
CA ASN A 96 -10.54 -15.60 -39.76
C ASN A 96 -9.08 -15.20 -40.10
N ASP A 97 -8.12 -15.71 -39.32
CA ASP A 97 -6.68 -15.42 -39.37
C ASP A 97 -6.24 -13.97 -39.07
N GLU A 98 -7.16 -13.04 -38.85
CA GLU A 98 -6.85 -11.67 -38.43
C GLU A 98 -6.71 -11.57 -36.91
N ILE A 99 -5.67 -10.89 -36.43
CA ILE A 99 -5.42 -10.66 -34.99
C ILE A 99 -6.43 -9.66 -34.44
N LEU A 100 -7.07 -9.99 -33.31
CA LEU A 100 -7.83 -9.03 -32.52
C LEU A 100 -6.85 -8.10 -31.80
N ASP A 101 -6.84 -6.84 -32.22
CA ASP A 101 -6.07 -5.75 -31.61
C ASP A 101 -6.92 -4.49 -31.56
N LEU A 102 -7.33 -4.07 -30.36
CA LEU A 102 -8.20 -2.90 -30.19
C LEU A 102 -7.61 -1.60 -30.73
N ASN A 103 -6.28 -1.47 -30.76
CA ASN A 103 -5.61 -0.29 -31.32
C ASN A 103 -5.72 -0.23 -32.86
N ALA A 104 -5.89 -1.38 -33.50
CA ALA A 104 -5.91 -1.52 -34.95
C ALA A 104 -7.31 -1.79 -35.53
N CYS A 105 -8.33 -2.05 -34.69
CA CYS A 105 -9.69 -2.28 -35.15
C CYS A 105 -10.24 -1.07 -35.93
N LYS A 106 -11.09 -1.31 -36.95
CA LYS A 106 -11.77 -0.24 -37.69
C LYS A 106 -12.69 0.58 -36.79
N ASN A 107 -13.32 -0.10 -35.83
CA ASN A 107 -14.23 0.51 -34.87
C ASN A 107 -14.28 -0.32 -33.59
N VAL A 108 -14.36 0.36 -32.44
CA VAL A 108 -14.62 -0.22 -31.13
C VAL A 108 -15.84 0.48 -30.55
N ALA A 109 -16.92 -0.26 -30.34
CA ALA A 109 -18.19 0.23 -29.83
C ALA A 109 -18.56 -0.46 -28.52
N ASP A 110 -19.44 0.18 -27.73
CA ASP A 110 -19.93 -0.35 -26.45
C ASP A 110 -18.80 -0.82 -25.52
N PHE A 111 -17.62 -0.18 -25.58
CA PHE A 111 -16.51 -0.52 -24.69
C PHE A 111 -16.88 -0.14 -23.27
N ARG A 112 -16.76 -1.11 -22.37
CA ARG A 112 -16.95 -0.93 -20.94
C ARG A 112 -15.96 -1.79 -20.17
N ARG A 113 -15.24 -1.17 -19.24
CA ARG A 113 -14.36 -1.82 -18.27
C ARG A 113 -14.94 -1.61 -16.88
N GLU A 114 -15.04 -2.66 -16.10
CA GLU A 114 -15.56 -2.63 -14.73
C GLU A 114 -14.64 -3.40 -13.79
N LEU A 115 -14.27 -2.75 -12.69
CA LEU A 115 -13.71 -3.41 -11.51
C LEU A 115 -14.79 -3.40 -10.43
N ASN A 116 -15.44 -4.55 -10.21
CA ASN A 116 -16.43 -4.70 -9.16
C ASN A 116 -15.73 -4.98 -7.84
N MET A 117 -15.72 -3.98 -6.96
CA MET A 117 -15.00 -4.04 -5.68
C MET A 117 -15.75 -4.89 -4.66
N LYS A 118 -17.08 -4.98 -4.78
CA LYS A 118 -17.93 -5.75 -3.87
C LYS A 118 -17.66 -7.25 -3.98
N GLU A 119 -17.52 -7.72 -5.21
CA GLU A 119 -17.40 -9.12 -5.57
C GLU A 119 -15.98 -9.52 -5.97
N GLY A 120 -15.09 -8.53 -6.18
CA GLY A 120 -13.67 -8.74 -6.38
C GLY A 120 -13.27 -9.33 -7.72
N TRP A 121 -13.92 -8.87 -8.80
CA TRP A 121 -13.61 -9.26 -10.16
C TRP A 121 -13.47 -8.06 -11.09
N TYR A 122 -12.71 -8.27 -12.15
CA TYR A 122 -12.54 -7.37 -13.28
C TYR A 122 -13.30 -7.92 -14.49
N GLU A 123 -14.01 -7.07 -15.23
CA GLU A 123 -14.64 -7.41 -16.50
C GLU A 123 -14.41 -6.32 -17.55
N ARG A 124 -14.15 -6.74 -18.78
CA ARG A 124 -14.11 -5.88 -19.96
C ARG A 124 -15.04 -6.42 -21.03
N THR A 125 -15.89 -5.55 -21.56
CA THR A 125 -16.83 -5.86 -22.64
C THR A 125 -16.71 -4.85 -23.76
N PHE A 126 -16.83 -5.29 -25.00
CA PHE A 126 -16.82 -4.41 -26.17
C PHE A 126 -17.35 -5.13 -27.40
N LYS A 127 -17.72 -4.34 -28.41
CA LYS A 127 -17.91 -4.79 -29.79
C LYS A 127 -16.79 -4.23 -30.65
N ALA A 128 -16.21 -5.05 -31.51
CA ALA A 128 -15.14 -4.63 -32.41
C ALA A 128 -15.48 -5.00 -33.86
N THR A 129 -15.18 -4.08 -34.77
CA THR A 129 -15.15 -4.34 -36.21
C THR A 129 -13.69 -4.47 -36.64
N LEU A 130 -13.29 -5.66 -37.07
CA LEU A 130 -11.93 -5.96 -37.52
C LEU A 130 -11.67 -5.43 -38.95
N GLN A 131 -10.43 -5.46 -39.41
CA GLN A 131 -10.04 -5.03 -40.75
C GLN A 131 -10.68 -5.88 -41.86
N ASN A 132 -10.97 -7.14 -41.60
CA ASN A 132 -11.71 -8.07 -42.46
C ASN A 132 -13.24 -7.90 -42.42
N ASP A 133 -13.75 -6.83 -41.79
CA ASP A 133 -15.17 -6.49 -41.67
C ASP A 133 -16.00 -7.48 -40.83
N ILE A 134 -15.36 -8.42 -40.12
CA ILE A 134 -16.06 -9.24 -39.13
C ILE A 134 -16.33 -8.41 -37.89
N GLU A 135 -17.58 -8.46 -37.43
CA GLU A 135 -18.01 -7.86 -36.18
C GLU A 135 -18.09 -8.91 -35.09
N ILE A 136 -17.46 -8.63 -33.95
CA ILE A 136 -17.48 -9.51 -32.78
C ILE A 136 -17.94 -8.76 -31.53
N ALA A 137 -18.53 -9.48 -30.60
CA ALA A 137 -18.66 -9.05 -29.21
C ALA A 137 -17.70 -9.88 -28.34
N VAL A 138 -17.00 -9.21 -27.42
CA VAL A 138 -16.07 -9.83 -26.49
C VAL A 138 -16.47 -9.52 -25.06
N THR A 139 -16.36 -10.54 -24.19
CA THR A 139 -16.43 -10.41 -22.73
C THR A 139 -15.21 -11.10 -22.13
N ALA A 140 -14.40 -10.36 -21.39
CA ALA A 140 -13.25 -10.87 -20.65
C ALA A 140 -13.45 -10.60 -19.16
N LYS A 141 -13.68 -11.65 -18.36
CA LYS A 141 -13.83 -11.57 -16.90
C LYS A 141 -12.70 -12.31 -16.22
N ARG A 142 -12.07 -11.69 -15.21
CA ARG A 142 -11.02 -12.35 -14.41
C ARG A 142 -10.96 -11.88 -12.96
N PHE A 143 -10.34 -12.70 -12.14
CA PHE A 143 -10.04 -12.42 -10.74
C PHE A 143 -8.83 -13.24 -10.28
N LEU A 144 -8.20 -12.81 -9.18
CA LEU A 144 -7.21 -13.60 -8.44
C LEU A 144 -7.91 -14.16 -7.21
N SER A 145 -7.82 -15.48 -7.01
CA SER A 145 -8.51 -16.17 -5.92
C SER A 145 -7.97 -15.73 -4.57
N LEU A 146 -8.86 -15.37 -3.65
CA LEU A 146 -8.51 -15.14 -2.24
C LEU A 146 -8.37 -16.45 -1.43
N ASP A 147 -8.86 -17.58 -1.96
CA ASP A 147 -8.86 -18.88 -1.27
C ASP A 147 -7.71 -19.80 -1.73
N ILE A 148 -7.28 -19.66 -2.99
CA ILE A 148 -6.17 -20.41 -3.57
C ILE A 148 -5.13 -19.38 -4.02
N ASP A 149 -4.20 -19.04 -3.12
CA ASP A 149 -3.27 -17.92 -3.25
C ASP A 149 -2.49 -17.94 -4.58
N GLU A 150 -2.19 -19.12 -5.12
CA GLU A 150 -1.43 -19.28 -6.37
C GLU A 150 -2.22 -19.10 -7.67
N VAL A 151 -3.57 -19.00 -7.62
CA VAL A 151 -4.42 -19.12 -8.82
C VAL A 151 -5.23 -17.84 -9.09
N GLY A 152 -5.17 -17.39 -10.35
CA GLY A 152 -6.16 -16.55 -10.99
C GLY A 152 -6.96 -17.33 -12.05
N ALA A 153 -8.13 -16.81 -12.37
CA ALA A 153 -9.05 -17.40 -13.35
C ALA A 153 -9.52 -16.34 -14.34
N ILE A 154 -9.59 -16.71 -15.62
CA ILE A 154 -10.02 -15.85 -16.73
C ILE A 154 -11.08 -16.60 -17.52
N ALA A 155 -12.22 -15.96 -17.79
CA ALA A 155 -13.18 -16.37 -18.80
C ALA A 155 -13.16 -15.35 -19.94
N TYR A 156 -12.77 -15.79 -21.13
CA TYR A 156 -12.68 -14.95 -22.32
C TYR A 156 -13.63 -15.50 -23.39
N SER A 157 -14.65 -14.71 -23.73
CA SER A 157 -15.73 -15.09 -24.63
C SER A 157 -15.71 -14.22 -25.88
N VAL A 158 -15.84 -14.84 -27.05
CA VAL A 158 -16.00 -14.16 -28.33
C VAL A 158 -17.24 -14.69 -29.04
N LYS A 159 -18.06 -13.75 -29.52
CA LYS A 159 -19.29 -14.00 -30.26
C LYS A 159 -19.25 -13.26 -31.61
N PRO A 160 -19.18 -13.96 -32.75
CA PRO A 160 -19.36 -13.35 -34.06
C PRO A 160 -20.79 -12.80 -34.20
N LEU A 161 -20.93 -11.57 -34.71
CA LEU A 161 -22.21 -10.86 -34.76
C LEU A 161 -22.82 -10.87 -36.17
N ASN A 162 -22.01 -10.62 -37.20
CA ASN A 162 -22.48 -10.40 -38.56
C ASN A 162 -22.33 -11.62 -39.47
N ASN A 163 -21.33 -12.48 -39.25
CA ASN A 163 -21.07 -13.69 -40.05
C ASN A 163 -20.54 -14.82 -39.17
N ASP A 164 -20.59 -16.05 -39.68
CA ASP A 164 -19.83 -17.18 -39.13
C ASP A 164 -18.33 -16.85 -39.20
N ALA A 165 -17.55 -17.33 -38.23
CA ALA A 165 -16.12 -17.08 -38.19
C ALA A 165 -15.35 -18.25 -37.57
N THR A 166 -14.14 -18.47 -38.09
CA THR A 166 -13.14 -19.29 -37.42
C THR A 166 -12.50 -18.46 -36.32
N ILE A 167 -12.68 -18.87 -35.07
CA ILE A 167 -12.04 -18.24 -33.92
C ILE A 167 -10.86 -19.10 -33.50
N THR A 168 -9.68 -18.49 -33.40
CA THR A 168 -8.48 -19.12 -32.87
C THR A 168 -8.07 -18.49 -31.56
N TYR A 169 -8.14 -19.26 -30.47
CA TYR A 169 -7.52 -18.88 -29.20
C TYR A 169 -6.09 -19.41 -29.13
N THR A 170 -5.18 -18.56 -28.68
CA THR A 170 -3.78 -18.88 -28.41
C THR A 170 -3.39 -18.44 -27.00
N PRO A 171 -3.84 -19.15 -25.95
CA PRO A 171 -3.36 -18.94 -24.58
C PRO A 171 -1.87 -19.25 -24.49
N TYR A 172 -1.13 -18.42 -23.75
CA TYR A 172 0.32 -18.57 -23.61
C TYR A 172 0.84 -18.24 -22.21
N LEU A 173 2.05 -18.71 -21.95
CA LEU A 173 2.93 -18.29 -20.87
C LEU A 173 4.20 -17.69 -21.49
N ASP A 174 4.71 -16.60 -20.91
CA ASP A 174 5.87 -15.87 -21.42
C ASP A 174 6.79 -15.42 -20.27
N ALA A 175 8.03 -15.92 -20.25
CA ALA A 175 9.09 -15.53 -19.32
C ALA A 175 10.16 -14.62 -19.96
N GLY A 176 9.97 -14.20 -21.20
CA GLY A 176 10.77 -13.21 -21.92
C GLY A 176 10.44 -11.75 -21.58
N ILE A 177 9.69 -11.52 -20.50
CA ILE A 177 9.28 -10.21 -19.99
C ILE A 177 10.47 -9.33 -19.56
N LYS A 178 10.20 -8.02 -19.46
CA LYS A 178 11.16 -6.99 -19.02
C LYS A 178 10.52 -6.10 -17.95
N ASN A 179 11.36 -5.39 -17.22
CA ASN A 179 10.97 -4.29 -16.33
C ASN A 179 11.25 -2.96 -17.03
N GLU A 180 10.32 -2.02 -16.92
CA GLU A 180 10.46 -0.66 -17.47
C GLU A 180 11.50 0.14 -16.68
N ASP A 181 11.59 -0.11 -15.37
CA ASP A 181 12.45 0.66 -14.46
C ASP A 181 13.89 0.10 -14.32
N ALA A 182 14.31 -0.87 -15.12
CA ALA A 182 15.62 -1.52 -15.00
C ALA A 182 16.79 -0.53 -15.20
N ASN A 183 17.74 -0.44 -14.25
CA ASN A 183 18.82 0.56 -14.30
C ASN A 183 19.79 0.38 -15.48
N TRP A 184 19.87 -0.84 -16.02
CA TRP A 184 20.84 -1.27 -17.03
C TRP A 184 20.23 -2.12 -18.16
N GLU A 185 18.89 -2.10 -18.34
CA GLU A 185 18.16 -2.92 -19.32
C GLU A 185 18.47 -4.45 -19.22
N GLU A 186 18.91 -4.90 -18.04
CA GLU A 186 19.24 -6.31 -17.77
C GLU A 186 17.98 -7.16 -17.69
N LYS A 187 18.08 -8.43 -18.13
CA LYS A 187 17.06 -9.43 -17.84
C LYS A 187 17.14 -9.80 -16.36
N PHE A 188 16.02 -9.87 -15.67
CA PHE A 188 16.00 -10.30 -14.27
C PHE A 188 15.74 -11.80 -14.10
N TRP A 189 15.09 -12.42 -15.09
CA TRP A 189 14.73 -13.84 -15.09
C TRP A 189 15.60 -14.66 -16.05
N GLU A 190 15.92 -15.87 -15.60
CA GLU A 190 16.47 -16.96 -16.42
C GLU A 190 15.45 -18.09 -16.48
N THR A 191 15.04 -18.48 -17.69
CA THR A 191 14.16 -19.63 -17.88
C THR A 191 14.94 -20.92 -17.70
N ILE A 192 14.51 -21.76 -16.76
CA ILE A 192 15.13 -23.04 -16.40
C ILE A 192 14.45 -24.18 -17.13
N GLN A 193 13.12 -24.16 -17.18
CA GLN A 193 12.35 -25.25 -17.76
C GLN A 193 11.06 -24.70 -18.38
N VAL A 194 10.78 -25.14 -19.61
CA VAL A 194 9.48 -25.00 -20.25
C VAL A 194 8.94 -26.42 -20.47
N LYS A 195 7.74 -26.70 -19.95
CA LYS A 195 7.13 -28.04 -19.98
C LYS A 195 5.64 -27.93 -20.28
N GLU A 196 5.13 -28.88 -21.06
CA GLU A 196 3.70 -29.16 -21.15
C GLU A 196 3.35 -30.52 -20.53
N GLU A 197 2.09 -30.67 -20.15
CA GLU A 197 1.47 -31.96 -19.89
C GLU A 197 -0.04 -31.88 -20.19
N ASN A 198 -0.49 -32.54 -21.25
CA ASN A 198 -1.90 -32.52 -21.69
C ASN A 198 -2.38 -31.09 -22.07
N ASN A 199 -3.31 -30.54 -21.29
CA ASN A 199 -3.81 -29.16 -21.41
C ASN A 199 -3.17 -28.22 -20.38
N GLN A 200 -2.05 -28.61 -19.78
CA GLN A 200 -1.30 -27.81 -18.81
C GLN A 200 0.04 -27.38 -19.38
N ALA A 201 0.46 -26.16 -19.08
CA ALA A 201 1.79 -25.65 -19.40
C ALA A 201 2.44 -25.03 -18.17
N PHE A 202 3.77 -25.12 -18.11
CA PHE A 202 4.59 -24.67 -17.00
C PHE A 202 5.86 -24.01 -17.52
N ILE A 203 6.23 -22.87 -16.94
CA ILE A 203 7.53 -22.25 -17.08
C ILE A 203 8.14 -22.07 -15.69
N VAL A 204 9.24 -22.77 -15.42
CA VAL A 204 10.08 -22.52 -14.25
C VAL A 204 11.16 -21.52 -14.64
N ALA A 205 11.18 -20.39 -13.96
CA ALA A 205 12.20 -19.36 -14.10
C ALA A 205 12.83 -19.06 -12.75
N LYS A 206 14.05 -18.52 -12.77
CA LYS A 206 14.72 -18.03 -11.56
C LYS A 206 15.23 -16.62 -11.74
N THR A 207 15.29 -15.87 -10.65
CA THR A 207 15.91 -14.55 -10.62
C THR A 207 17.44 -14.68 -10.66
N LEU A 208 18.14 -13.91 -11.50
CA LEU A 208 19.59 -14.07 -11.71
C LEU A 208 20.48 -13.83 -10.49
N LYS A 209 20.12 -12.90 -9.59
CA LYS A 209 20.98 -12.49 -8.45
C LYS A 209 20.52 -13.05 -7.10
N THR A 210 19.22 -13.23 -6.92
CA THR A 210 18.59 -13.67 -5.66
C THR A 210 18.25 -15.16 -5.63
N ASP A 211 18.33 -15.86 -6.76
CA ASP A 211 18.03 -17.29 -6.89
C ASP A 211 16.62 -17.68 -6.35
N PHE A 212 15.65 -16.76 -6.42
CA PHE A 212 14.23 -17.08 -6.26
C PHE A 212 13.76 -17.87 -7.48
N TYR A 213 13.06 -18.98 -7.27
CA TYR A 213 12.44 -19.78 -8.31
C TYR A 213 10.94 -19.58 -8.28
N ALA A 214 10.35 -19.37 -9.47
CA ALA A 214 8.93 -19.29 -9.67
C ALA A 214 8.51 -20.21 -10.83
N CYS A 215 7.43 -20.95 -10.65
CA CYS A 215 6.77 -21.68 -11.72
C CYS A 215 5.49 -20.93 -12.10
N THR A 216 5.48 -20.42 -13.31
CA THR A 216 4.28 -19.84 -13.94
C THR A 216 3.55 -20.96 -14.66
N PHE A 217 2.24 -21.06 -14.45
CA PHE A 217 1.47 -22.18 -14.97
C PHE A 217 0.15 -21.74 -15.61
N MET A 218 -0.36 -22.57 -16.50
CA MET A 218 -1.73 -22.46 -17.01
C MET A 218 -2.37 -23.81 -17.26
N GLN A 219 -3.70 -23.85 -17.17
CA GLN A 219 -4.57 -24.89 -17.73
C GLN A 219 -5.77 -24.21 -18.39
N THR A 220 -6.23 -24.76 -19.53
CA THR A 220 -7.36 -24.20 -20.27
C THR A 220 -8.48 -25.20 -20.52
N GLU A 221 -9.70 -24.68 -20.58
CA GLU A 221 -10.94 -25.39 -20.90
C GLU A 221 -11.74 -24.56 -21.92
N LEU A 222 -12.40 -25.22 -22.88
CA LEU A 222 -13.17 -24.55 -23.93
C LEU A 222 -14.65 -24.88 -23.80
N LYS A 223 -15.50 -23.89 -24.05
CA LYS A 223 -16.96 -24.03 -24.12
C LYS A 223 -17.50 -23.39 -25.39
N LEU A 224 -18.40 -24.08 -26.09
CA LEU A 224 -19.22 -23.53 -27.17
C LEU A 224 -20.68 -23.48 -26.70
N ASN A 225 -21.26 -22.29 -26.59
CA ASN A 225 -22.59 -22.07 -26.00
C ASN A 225 -22.74 -22.79 -24.65
N ASP A 226 -21.79 -22.54 -23.75
CA ASP A 226 -21.68 -23.12 -22.39
C ASP A 226 -21.50 -24.64 -22.31
N LYS A 227 -21.38 -25.33 -23.43
CA LYS A 227 -21.07 -26.76 -23.48
C LYS A 227 -19.58 -26.97 -23.67
N SER A 228 -18.97 -27.74 -22.77
CA SER A 228 -17.56 -28.10 -22.89
C SER A 228 -17.28 -28.80 -24.22
N ILE A 229 -16.24 -28.35 -24.91
CA ILE A 229 -15.72 -28.97 -26.12
C ILE A 229 -14.27 -29.36 -25.89
N ASP A 230 -13.86 -30.46 -26.52
CA ASP A 230 -12.48 -30.91 -26.52
C ASP A 230 -11.91 -30.73 -27.92
N LEU A 231 -10.82 -29.95 -28.02
CA LEU A 231 -10.15 -29.65 -29.28
C LEU A 231 -8.71 -30.15 -29.20
N PRO A 232 -8.15 -30.65 -30.32
CA PRO A 232 -6.76 -31.06 -30.34
C PRO A 232 -5.85 -29.85 -30.03
N THR A 233 -5.01 -30.00 -29.00
CA THR A 233 -4.05 -28.97 -28.60
C THR A 233 -2.84 -28.99 -29.53
N ASN A 234 -2.68 -27.94 -30.35
CA ASN A 234 -1.42 -27.70 -31.06
C ASN A 234 -0.49 -26.83 -30.20
N VAL A 235 0.66 -27.38 -29.82
CA VAL A 235 1.62 -26.70 -28.93
C VAL A 235 2.70 -26.00 -29.75
N SER A 236 2.98 -24.73 -29.44
CA SER A 236 4.21 -24.06 -29.86
C SER A 236 5.04 -23.73 -28.63
N GLN A 237 6.25 -24.28 -28.58
CA GLN A 237 7.18 -24.13 -27.47
C GLN A 237 8.47 -23.49 -27.96
N LYS A 238 8.93 -22.46 -27.24
CA LYS A 238 10.23 -21.79 -27.38
C LYS A 238 11.00 -21.89 -26.07
N SER A 239 12.19 -21.27 -26.02
CA SER A 239 13.03 -21.25 -24.83
C SER A 239 12.45 -20.49 -23.64
N THR A 240 11.61 -19.49 -23.92
CA THR A 240 11.04 -18.56 -22.93
C THR A 240 9.53 -18.57 -22.88
N ASP A 241 8.88 -19.30 -23.80
CA ASP A 241 7.45 -19.16 -24.08
C ASP A 241 6.84 -20.51 -24.44
N ILE A 242 5.57 -20.68 -24.08
CA ILE A 242 4.76 -21.82 -24.53
C ILE A 242 3.33 -21.39 -24.77
N SER A 243 2.72 -21.90 -25.84
CA SER A 243 1.36 -21.56 -26.24
C SER A 243 0.61 -22.77 -26.78
N PHE A 244 -0.70 -22.78 -26.56
CA PHE A 244 -1.63 -23.76 -27.13
C PHE A 244 -2.49 -23.08 -28.18
N HIS A 245 -2.85 -23.78 -29.25
CA HIS A 245 -3.68 -23.22 -30.32
C HIS A 245 -4.96 -24.03 -30.47
N TYR A 246 -6.09 -23.33 -30.37
CA TYR A 246 -7.43 -23.90 -30.47
C TYR A 246 -8.20 -23.16 -31.55
N SER A 247 -8.58 -23.83 -32.63
CA SER A 247 -9.37 -23.24 -33.72
C SER A 247 -10.72 -23.93 -33.82
N GLN A 248 -11.78 -23.13 -33.88
CA GLN A 248 -13.16 -23.62 -33.97
C GLN A 248 -13.96 -22.74 -34.93
N GLU A 249 -14.75 -23.38 -35.79
CA GLU A 249 -15.80 -22.71 -36.56
C GLU A 249 -16.96 -22.35 -35.64
N VAL A 250 -17.32 -21.07 -35.57
CA VAL A 250 -18.36 -20.55 -34.68
C VAL A 250 -19.40 -19.84 -35.53
N LYS A 251 -20.66 -20.26 -35.41
CA LYS A 251 -21.74 -19.62 -36.17
C LYS A 251 -22.04 -18.24 -35.63
N ALA A 252 -22.57 -17.36 -36.49
CA ALA A 252 -23.07 -16.08 -36.06
C ALA A 252 -24.03 -16.24 -34.87
N ASN A 253 -23.78 -15.44 -33.83
CA ASN A 253 -24.47 -15.45 -32.55
C ASN A 253 -24.21 -16.64 -31.59
N GLU A 254 -23.39 -17.61 -31.97
CA GLU A 254 -22.83 -18.57 -31.01
C GLU A 254 -21.63 -17.96 -30.30
N THR A 255 -21.36 -18.40 -29.07
CA THR A 255 -20.25 -17.90 -28.25
C THR A 255 -19.24 -18.99 -27.99
N LEU A 256 -17.98 -18.72 -28.33
CA LEU A 256 -16.86 -19.56 -27.95
C LEU A 256 -16.13 -18.92 -26.77
N THR A 257 -16.04 -19.66 -25.67
CA THR A 257 -15.41 -19.21 -24.43
C THR A 257 -14.21 -20.08 -24.11
N ILE A 258 -13.10 -19.46 -23.74
CA ILE A 258 -11.96 -20.13 -23.10
C ILE A 258 -11.91 -19.74 -21.63
N HIS A 259 -11.88 -20.75 -20.76
CA HIS A 259 -11.48 -20.58 -19.37
C HIS A 259 -9.98 -20.87 -19.25
N LYS A 260 -9.24 -19.96 -18.62
CA LYS A 260 -7.82 -20.13 -18.31
C LYS A 260 -7.62 -19.98 -16.80
N TYR A 261 -7.06 -21.00 -16.18
CA TYR A 261 -6.62 -20.97 -14.79
C TYR A 261 -5.09 -20.92 -14.79
N GLY A 262 -4.50 -20.01 -14.04
CA GLY A 262 -3.05 -19.84 -14.03
C GLY A 262 -2.57 -18.94 -12.90
N GLY A 263 -1.25 -18.78 -12.80
CA GLY A 263 -0.63 -17.98 -11.74
C GLY A 263 0.75 -18.51 -11.41
N TYR A 264 1.12 -18.49 -10.12
CA TYR A 264 2.50 -18.73 -9.68
C TYR A 264 2.61 -19.65 -8.46
N THR A 265 3.53 -20.62 -8.51
CA THR A 265 4.10 -21.24 -7.30
C THR A 265 5.54 -20.78 -7.13
N VAL A 266 5.96 -20.54 -5.89
CA VAL A 266 7.26 -19.92 -5.59
C VAL A 266 8.05 -20.64 -4.51
N CYS A 267 9.38 -20.57 -4.60
CA CYS A 267 10.28 -21.29 -3.69
C CYS A 267 10.26 -20.78 -2.25
N THR A 268 9.65 -19.62 -2.00
CA THR A 268 9.41 -19.12 -0.65
C THR A 268 8.30 -19.90 0.06
N ASN A 269 7.41 -20.57 -0.68
CA ASN A 269 6.27 -21.31 -0.13
C ASN A 269 6.38 -22.83 -0.36
N HIS A 270 7.15 -23.23 -1.37
CA HIS A 270 7.28 -24.62 -1.82
C HIS A 270 8.76 -24.96 -2.04
N ASP A 271 9.12 -26.24 -2.02
CA ASP A 271 10.49 -26.63 -2.43
C ASP A 271 10.73 -26.24 -3.90
N LYS A 272 11.87 -25.62 -4.20
CA LYS A 272 12.22 -25.15 -5.55
C LYS A 272 12.26 -26.27 -6.60
N TYR A 273 12.45 -27.52 -6.20
CA TYR A 273 12.42 -28.69 -7.08
C TYR A 273 11.01 -29.28 -7.27
N GLU A 274 10.03 -28.83 -6.48
CA GLU A 274 8.65 -29.33 -6.49
C GLU A 274 7.63 -28.31 -7.02
N LEU A 275 8.09 -27.16 -7.55
CA LEU A 275 7.20 -26.08 -7.98
C LEU A 275 6.14 -26.50 -9.02
N ILE A 276 6.50 -27.35 -9.98
CA ILE A 276 5.54 -27.90 -10.96
C ILE A 276 4.53 -28.81 -10.27
N THR A 277 4.94 -29.60 -9.28
CA THR A 277 4.04 -30.46 -8.50
C THR A 277 3.05 -29.62 -7.70
N ALA A 278 3.51 -28.56 -7.05
CA ALA A 278 2.65 -27.59 -6.37
C ALA A 278 1.67 -26.93 -7.36
N ALA A 279 2.15 -26.53 -8.54
CA ALA A 279 1.32 -25.89 -9.57
C ALA A 279 0.22 -26.84 -10.08
N LYS A 280 0.54 -28.12 -10.29
CA LYS A 280 -0.45 -29.15 -10.65
C LYS A 280 -1.51 -29.33 -9.57
N LYS A 281 -1.14 -29.29 -8.29
CA LYS A 281 -2.09 -29.39 -7.18
C LYS A 281 -3.05 -28.19 -7.15
N ALA A 282 -2.51 -26.98 -7.31
CA ALA A 282 -3.31 -25.75 -7.38
C ALA A 282 -4.27 -25.77 -8.59
N LEU A 283 -3.78 -26.17 -9.77
CA LEU A 283 -4.59 -26.35 -10.97
C LEU A 283 -5.69 -27.40 -10.78
N GLN A 284 -5.36 -28.55 -10.18
CA GLN A 284 -6.35 -29.60 -9.91
C GLN A 284 -7.48 -29.09 -9.01
N GLN A 285 -7.15 -28.35 -7.96
CA GLN A 285 -8.15 -27.71 -7.09
C GLN A 285 -9.02 -26.74 -7.88
N ALA A 286 -8.41 -25.82 -8.63
CA ALA A 286 -9.12 -24.82 -9.41
C ALA A 286 -10.06 -25.44 -10.46
N THR A 287 -9.58 -26.40 -11.25
CA THR A 287 -10.37 -27.00 -12.33
C THR A 287 -11.42 -27.98 -11.81
N SER A 288 -11.23 -28.57 -10.62
CA SER A 288 -12.27 -29.40 -9.99
C SER A 288 -13.49 -28.59 -9.56
N LEU A 289 -13.29 -27.31 -9.21
CA LEU A 289 -14.36 -26.36 -8.89
C LEU A 289 -14.94 -25.74 -10.18
N GLY A 290 -14.06 -25.38 -11.11
CA GLY A 290 -14.41 -24.63 -12.32
C GLY A 290 -14.60 -23.13 -12.06
N PHE A 291 -14.65 -22.36 -13.14
CA PHE A 291 -14.70 -20.89 -13.09
C PHE A 291 -15.85 -20.34 -12.23
N ASP A 292 -17.07 -20.84 -12.43
CA ASP A 292 -18.26 -20.29 -11.77
C ASP A 292 -18.21 -20.49 -10.24
N ALA A 293 -17.81 -21.68 -9.78
CA ALA A 293 -17.68 -21.94 -8.35
C ALA A 293 -16.51 -21.16 -7.72
N LEU A 294 -15.39 -21.00 -8.43
CA LEU A 294 -14.29 -20.13 -7.97
C LEU A 294 -14.74 -18.67 -7.86
N LEU A 295 -15.57 -18.19 -8.78
CA LEU A 295 -16.12 -16.84 -8.73
C LEU A 295 -17.08 -16.66 -7.54
N GLU A 296 -17.91 -17.64 -7.24
CA GLU A 296 -18.76 -17.60 -6.04
C GLU A 296 -17.92 -17.60 -4.75
N ASN A 297 -16.86 -18.42 -4.66
CA ASN A 297 -15.93 -18.39 -3.54
C ASN A 297 -15.26 -17.01 -3.39
N GLN A 298 -14.85 -16.38 -4.50
CA GLN A 298 -14.30 -15.03 -4.52
C GLN A 298 -15.29 -14.01 -3.93
N LYS A 299 -16.57 -14.07 -4.33
CA LYS A 299 -17.63 -13.21 -3.80
C LYS A 299 -17.81 -13.39 -2.30
N GLU A 300 -17.82 -14.64 -1.82
CA GLU A 300 -17.94 -14.94 -0.39
C GLU A 300 -16.72 -14.43 0.40
N ALA A 301 -15.52 -14.58 -0.14
CA ALA A 301 -14.29 -14.07 0.49
C ALA A 301 -14.30 -12.55 0.59
N TRP A 302 -14.69 -11.84 -0.47
CA TRP A 302 -14.83 -10.37 -0.43
C TRP A 302 -15.95 -9.91 0.49
N ALA A 303 -17.09 -10.61 0.53
CA ALA A 303 -18.17 -10.28 1.45
C ALA A 303 -17.69 -10.29 2.92
N LYS A 304 -16.84 -11.26 3.31
CA LYS A 304 -16.22 -11.32 4.66
C LYS A 304 -15.26 -10.16 4.92
N ILE A 305 -14.53 -9.71 3.91
CA ILE A 305 -13.65 -8.52 4.04
C ILE A 305 -14.52 -7.27 4.25
N TRP A 306 -15.56 -7.09 3.43
CA TRP A 306 -16.45 -5.94 3.49
C TRP A 306 -17.29 -5.90 4.77
N GLU A 307 -17.63 -7.04 5.36
CA GLU A 307 -18.34 -7.10 6.64
C GLU A 307 -17.64 -6.29 7.75
N MET A 308 -16.31 -6.26 7.75
CA MET A 308 -15.50 -5.52 8.72
C MET A 308 -14.95 -4.20 8.20
N ALA A 309 -14.52 -4.17 6.93
CA ALA A 309 -13.76 -3.03 6.41
C ALA A 309 -14.64 -1.99 5.71
N ASP A 310 -15.91 -2.25 5.38
CA ASP A 310 -16.72 -1.27 4.64
C ASP A 310 -16.92 0.03 5.42
N ILE A 311 -16.88 1.13 4.68
CA ILE A 311 -17.29 2.44 5.15
C ILE A 311 -18.40 2.92 4.23
N THR A 312 -19.56 3.20 4.80
CA THR A 312 -20.68 3.77 4.05
C THR A 312 -20.67 5.28 4.13
N ILE A 313 -20.97 5.96 3.03
CA ILE A 313 -21.16 7.41 2.94
C ILE A 313 -22.44 7.65 2.15
N GLU A 314 -23.41 8.29 2.78
CA GLU A 314 -24.67 8.66 2.16
C GLU A 314 -24.64 10.13 1.69
N GLY A 315 -25.10 10.40 0.47
CA GLY A 315 -25.21 11.74 -0.10
C GLY A 315 -24.08 12.12 -1.05
N ASP A 316 -22.96 11.40 -1.04
CA ASP A 316 -21.80 11.66 -1.91
C ASP A 316 -21.24 10.36 -2.51
N VAL A 317 -21.69 10.03 -3.74
CA VAL A 317 -21.28 8.81 -4.45
C VAL A 317 -19.78 8.83 -4.79
N LYS A 318 -19.20 10.01 -5.05
CA LYS A 318 -17.77 10.10 -5.41
C LYS A 318 -16.88 9.83 -4.20
N ALA A 319 -17.27 10.33 -3.02
CA ALA A 319 -16.62 9.98 -1.76
C ALA A 319 -16.77 8.50 -1.45
N GLN A 320 -17.99 7.95 -1.58
CA GLN A 320 -18.26 6.52 -1.36
C GLN A 320 -17.42 5.61 -2.26
N GLN A 321 -17.32 5.94 -3.56
CA GLN A 321 -16.48 5.23 -4.52
C GLN A 321 -15.00 5.27 -4.10
N GLY A 322 -14.50 6.46 -3.73
CA GLY A 322 -13.11 6.66 -3.35
C GLY A 322 -12.69 5.85 -2.12
N ILE A 323 -13.49 5.88 -1.04
CA ILE A 323 -13.15 5.10 0.16
C ILE A 323 -13.17 3.59 -0.10
N ARG A 324 -14.17 3.08 -0.84
CA ARG A 324 -14.23 1.65 -1.17
C ARG A 324 -13.09 1.24 -2.09
N PHE A 325 -12.73 2.06 -3.07
CA PHE A 325 -11.56 1.80 -3.92
C PHE A 325 -10.28 1.65 -3.12
N ASN A 326 -10.06 2.56 -2.18
CA ASN A 326 -8.88 2.57 -1.34
C ASN A 326 -8.82 1.34 -0.41
N ILE A 327 -9.94 0.99 0.22
CA ILE A 327 -10.03 -0.20 1.08
C ILE A 327 -9.87 -1.49 0.27
N PHE A 328 -10.44 -1.54 -0.93
CA PHE A 328 -10.32 -2.67 -1.84
C PHE A 328 -8.85 -2.92 -2.23
N GLN A 329 -8.14 -1.88 -2.68
CA GLN A 329 -6.74 -1.98 -3.12
C GLN A 329 -5.76 -2.29 -1.97
N LEU A 330 -6.02 -1.78 -0.75
CA LEU A 330 -5.26 -2.20 0.44
C LEU A 330 -5.37 -3.71 0.67
N ASN A 331 -6.60 -4.24 0.66
CA ASN A 331 -6.85 -5.67 0.86
C ASN A 331 -6.33 -6.55 -0.29
N GLN A 332 -6.26 -6.03 -1.51
CA GLN A 332 -5.60 -6.73 -2.60
C GLN A 332 -4.08 -6.83 -2.43
N THR A 333 -3.48 -5.82 -1.80
CA THR A 333 -2.02 -5.75 -1.62
C THR A 333 -1.57 -6.57 -0.42
N TYR A 334 -2.29 -6.52 0.70
CA TYR A 334 -1.90 -7.24 1.91
C TYR A 334 -3.11 -7.75 2.69
N LEU A 335 -3.16 -9.07 2.92
CA LEU A 335 -4.20 -9.74 3.70
C LEU A 335 -3.76 -10.13 5.11
N GLY A 336 -2.46 -10.00 5.43
CA GLY A 336 -1.92 -10.44 6.72
C GLY A 336 -1.62 -11.92 6.86
N LYS A 337 -1.73 -12.71 5.79
CA LYS A 337 -1.51 -14.17 5.81
C LYS A 337 -0.03 -14.58 5.98
N ASP A 338 0.91 -13.70 5.63
CA ASP A 338 2.35 -13.98 5.66
C ASP A 338 3.12 -12.86 6.38
N SER A 339 3.85 -13.22 7.44
CA SER A 339 4.65 -12.28 8.25
C SER A 339 5.98 -11.87 7.61
N ARG A 340 6.33 -12.46 6.47
CA ARG A 340 7.51 -12.06 5.66
C ARG A 340 7.19 -10.94 4.68
N LEU A 341 5.91 -10.65 4.45
CA LEU A 341 5.46 -9.65 3.49
C LEU A 341 5.15 -8.32 4.17
N ASN A 342 5.14 -7.26 3.36
CA ASN A 342 4.80 -5.90 3.75
C ASN A 342 4.03 -5.21 2.61
N ILE A 343 3.71 -3.92 2.76
CA ILE A 343 2.94 -3.12 1.82
C ILE A 343 3.89 -2.17 1.08
N GLY A 344 4.05 -2.38 -0.23
CA GLY A 344 4.79 -1.45 -1.08
C GLY A 344 3.99 -0.19 -1.40
N PRO A 345 4.63 1.00 -1.58
CA PRO A 345 3.94 2.25 -1.89
C PRO A 345 2.99 2.18 -3.10
N LYS A 346 3.32 1.35 -4.11
CA LYS A 346 2.45 1.08 -5.27
C LYS A 346 1.87 -0.34 -5.33
N GLY A 347 2.02 -1.12 -4.26
CA GLY A 347 1.58 -2.51 -4.17
C GLY A 347 1.96 -3.32 -5.41
N PHE A 348 0.97 -3.99 -6.01
CA PHE A 348 1.14 -4.79 -7.23
C PHE A 348 0.62 -4.08 -8.49
N THR A 349 0.76 -2.75 -8.56
CA THR A 349 0.13 -1.94 -9.62
C THR A 349 1.12 -1.20 -10.50
N GLY A 350 2.42 -1.29 -10.20
CA GLY A 350 3.48 -0.60 -10.94
C GLY A 350 4.85 -0.85 -10.33
N GLU A 351 5.89 -0.36 -11.02
CA GLU A 351 7.30 -0.60 -10.63
C GLU A 351 7.91 0.56 -9.83
N LYS A 352 7.36 1.78 -9.90
CA LYS A 352 7.88 2.93 -9.15
C LYS A 352 7.90 2.65 -7.65
N TYR A 353 8.96 3.12 -6.97
CA TYR A 353 9.32 2.81 -5.58
C TYR A 353 9.75 1.35 -5.32
N GLY A 354 9.85 0.52 -6.37
CA GLY A 354 10.40 -0.83 -6.32
C GLY A 354 9.56 -1.81 -5.49
N GLY A 355 8.30 -1.50 -5.16
CA GLY A 355 7.43 -2.31 -4.30
C GLY A 355 8.00 -2.62 -2.91
N SER A 356 8.98 -1.85 -2.46
CA SER A 356 9.72 -2.04 -1.21
C SER A 356 8.95 -1.56 0.02
N THR A 357 9.41 -1.93 1.21
CA THR A 357 8.90 -1.44 2.50
C THR A 357 9.47 -0.07 2.85
N TYR A 358 8.60 0.86 3.26
CA TYR A 358 8.91 2.20 3.76
C TYR A 358 8.33 2.42 5.17
N TRP A 359 8.57 3.60 5.78
CA TRP A 359 7.99 3.97 7.08
C TRP A 359 6.46 4.18 7.03
N ASP A 360 5.90 4.30 5.81
CA ASP A 360 4.47 4.36 5.51
C ASP A 360 3.67 3.28 6.24
N THR A 361 4.21 2.06 6.31
CA THR A 361 3.55 0.92 6.93
C THR A 361 3.23 1.21 8.39
N GLU A 362 4.23 1.67 9.15
CA GLU A 362 4.10 1.91 10.57
C GLU A 362 3.31 3.19 10.88
N ALA A 363 3.47 4.23 10.06
CA ALA A 363 2.82 5.51 10.29
C ALA A 363 1.37 5.59 9.80
N TYR A 364 0.99 4.82 8.77
CA TYR A 364 -0.32 4.96 8.11
C TYR A 364 -1.07 3.64 7.95
N CYS A 365 -0.40 2.55 7.59
CA CYS A 365 -1.10 1.29 7.28
C CYS A 365 -1.51 0.50 8.53
N ILE A 366 -0.69 0.48 9.58
CA ILE A 366 -0.97 -0.28 10.81
C ILE A 366 -2.32 0.06 11.42
N PRO A 367 -2.73 1.35 11.58
CA PRO A 367 -4.07 1.68 12.08
C PRO A 367 -5.20 0.96 11.34
N PHE A 368 -5.17 0.95 10.00
CA PHE A 368 -6.17 0.27 9.19
C PHE A 368 -6.21 -1.25 9.47
N TYR A 369 -5.07 -1.94 9.40
CA TYR A 369 -5.04 -3.40 9.58
C TYR A 369 -5.37 -3.81 11.01
N MET A 370 -4.91 -3.05 12.00
CA MET A 370 -5.18 -3.30 13.41
C MET A 370 -6.67 -3.17 13.73
N THR A 371 -7.38 -2.24 13.09
CA THR A 371 -8.79 -1.96 13.36
C THR A 371 -9.75 -2.80 12.52
N THR A 372 -9.37 -3.16 11.29
CA THR A 372 -10.28 -3.86 10.35
C THR A 372 -10.02 -5.37 10.23
N LYS A 373 -8.90 -5.88 10.77
CA LYS A 373 -8.52 -7.29 10.74
C LYS A 373 -8.40 -7.90 12.14
N ASP A 374 -7.98 -9.16 12.16
CA ASP A 374 -7.50 -9.81 13.39
C ASP A 374 -6.20 -9.14 13.86
N GLN A 375 -6.03 -9.02 15.18
CA GLN A 375 -4.85 -8.40 15.81
C GLN A 375 -3.52 -9.03 15.35
N GLN A 376 -3.53 -10.32 14.98
CA GLN A 376 -2.36 -11.02 14.46
C GLN A 376 -1.83 -10.39 13.17
N VAL A 377 -2.66 -9.74 12.35
CA VAL A 377 -2.23 -9.07 11.13
C VAL A 377 -1.31 -7.88 11.43
N ALA A 378 -1.70 -7.02 12.38
CA ALA A 378 -0.84 -5.92 12.82
C ALA A 378 0.41 -6.45 13.52
N ARG A 379 0.29 -7.53 14.31
CA ARG A 379 1.44 -8.21 14.93
C ARG A 379 2.43 -8.72 13.89
N ASN A 380 1.97 -9.27 12.77
CA ASN A 380 2.81 -9.74 11.68
C ASN A 380 3.64 -8.61 11.06
N LEU A 381 3.07 -7.41 10.89
CA LEU A 381 3.81 -6.23 10.42
C LEU A 381 4.89 -5.78 11.42
N LEU A 382 4.61 -5.86 12.73
CA LEU A 382 5.62 -5.60 13.76
C LEU A 382 6.70 -6.68 13.83
N GLN A 383 6.33 -7.95 13.63
CA GLN A 383 7.27 -9.08 13.55
C GLN A 383 8.19 -8.94 12.34
N TYR A 384 7.68 -8.44 11.20
CA TYR A 384 8.50 -8.13 10.02
C TYR A 384 9.66 -7.18 10.37
N ARG A 385 9.41 -6.13 11.15
CA ARG A 385 10.48 -5.22 11.61
C ARG A 385 11.44 -5.88 12.60
N TYR A 386 10.92 -6.65 13.56
CA TYR A 386 11.77 -7.41 14.48
C TYR A 386 12.73 -8.36 13.75
N ASN A 387 12.25 -9.08 12.73
CA ASN A 387 13.06 -9.98 11.92
C ASN A 387 14.20 -9.26 11.17
N HIS A 388 14.09 -7.94 10.98
CA HIS A 388 15.09 -7.09 10.33
C HIS A 388 15.96 -6.27 11.30
N LEU A 389 15.85 -6.49 12.61
CA LEU A 389 16.59 -5.74 13.63
C LEU A 389 18.12 -5.82 13.43
N GLU A 390 18.66 -7.01 13.15
CA GLU A 390 20.10 -7.17 12.91
C GLU A 390 20.57 -6.38 11.69
N LYS A 391 19.76 -6.33 10.62
CA LYS A 391 20.07 -5.52 9.43
C LYS A 391 19.99 -4.02 9.69
N ALA A 392 19.06 -3.58 10.54
CA ALA A 392 19.03 -2.19 11.02
C ALA A 392 20.27 -1.84 11.85
N ILE A 393 20.81 -2.79 12.63
CA ILE A 393 22.08 -2.61 13.36
C ILE A 393 23.26 -2.53 12.39
N GLU A 394 23.34 -3.42 11.40
CA GLU A 394 24.37 -3.37 10.34
C GLU A 394 24.32 -2.01 9.59
N ASN A 395 23.12 -1.52 9.30
CA ASN A 395 22.93 -0.22 8.65
C ASN A 395 23.48 0.94 9.50
N ALA A 396 23.20 0.94 10.81
CA ALA A 396 23.74 1.94 11.71
C ALA A 396 25.28 1.86 11.81
N GLN A 397 25.85 0.65 11.82
CA GLN A 397 27.31 0.45 11.85
C GLN A 397 28.00 1.03 10.62
N LYS A 398 27.39 0.93 9.43
CA LYS A 398 27.92 1.56 8.20
C LYS A 398 28.06 3.08 8.33
N LEU A 399 27.26 3.71 9.19
CA LEU A 399 27.29 5.16 9.46
C LEU A 399 28.09 5.52 10.72
N GLY A 400 28.76 4.56 11.34
CA GLY A 400 29.64 4.77 12.50
C GLY A 400 28.96 4.65 13.86
N PHE A 401 27.72 4.18 13.93
CA PHE A 401 27.04 3.88 15.19
C PHE A 401 27.42 2.49 15.72
N ASN A 402 27.51 2.34 17.04
CA ASN A 402 28.05 1.14 17.68
C ASN A 402 27.09 0.56 18.72
N ASN A 403 27.53 -0.49 19.41
CA ASN A 403 26.84 -1.09 20.58
C ASN A 403 25.41 -1.55 20.32
N GLY A 404 25.08 -1.95 19.09
CA GLY A 404 23.73 -2.41 18.75
C GLY A 404 22.71 -1.30 18.57
N ALA A 405 23.15 -0.06 18.29
CA ALA A 405 22.27 0.96 17.72
C ALA A 405 21.64 0.45 16.43
N ALA A 406 20.33 0.61 16.28
CA ALA A 406 19.59 0.19 15.11
C ALA A 406 19.07 1.41 14.35
N LEU A 407 19.41 1.51 13.06
CA LEU A 407 18.84 2.46 12.13
C LEU A 407 18.12 1.67 11.06
N TYR A 408 16.80 1.59 11.17
CA TYR A 408 16.01 0.94 10.14
C TYR A 408 16.20 1.67 8.80
N PRO A 409 16.16 0.94 7.68
CA PRO A 409 16.33 1.54 6.36
C PRO A 409 15.12 2.41 5.98
N MET A 410 15.33 3.38 5.11
CA MET A 410 14.25 4.12 4.45
C MET A 410 13.50 3.20 3.49
N VAL A 411 14.24 2.43 2.68
CA VAL A 411 13.69 1.51 1.68
C VAL A 411 14.28 0.14 1.86
N THR A 412 13.45 -0.90 1.97
CA THR A 412 13.95 -2.27 2.12
C THR A 412 13.01 -3.38 1.69
N MET A 413 13.59 -4.54 1.34
CA MET A 413 12.87 -5.81 1.18
C MET A 413 13.18 -6.81 2.29
N ASN A 414 14.44 -6.84 2.75
CA ASN A 414 15.01 -7.87 3.61
C ASN A 414 15.69 -7.30 4.88
N GLY A 415 15.49 -6.01 5.16
CA GLY A 415 16.11 -5.25 6.24
C GLY A 415 17.33 -4.42 5.83
N GLU A 416 17.97 -4.72 4.69
CA GLU A 416 19.06 -3.89 4.16
C GLU A 416 18.52 -2.60 3.53
N GLU A 417 19.22 -1.50 3.73
CA GLU A 417 18.94 -0.23 3.04
C GLU A 417 19.08 -0.39 1.53
N CYS A 418 18.18 0.24 0.79
CA CYS A 418 18.14 0.22 -0.67
C CYS A 418 18.13 1.64 -1.26
N HIS A 419 17.82 2.68 -0.48
CA HIS A 419 17.77 4.05 -0.96
C HIS A 419 19.15 4.65 -1.24
N ASN A 420 19.30 5.46 -2.30
CA ASN A 420 20.59 5.90 -2.80
C ASN A 420 20.78 7.43 -2.91
N GLU A 421 19.97 8.22 -2.19
CA GLU A 421 20.15 9.68 -2.06
C GLU A 421 20.44 10.02 -0.58
N TRP A 422 21.61 10.60 -0.30
CA TRP A 422 22.17 10.74 1.06
C TRP A 422 21.29 11.58 1.99
N GLU A 423 20.58 12.56 1.43
CA GLU A 423 19.64 13.47 2.08
C GLU A 423 18.49 12.71 2.74
N ILE A 424 18.22 11.50 2.25
CA ILE A 424 17.11 10.65 2.69
C ILE A 424 17.67 9.40 3.38
N THR A 425 18.56 8.68 2.69
CA THR A 425 19.17 7.42 3.16
C THR A 425 19.77 7.57 4.55
N PHE A 426 20.56 8.63 4.77
CA PHE A 426 21.29 8.83 6.02
C PHE A 426 20.60 9.79 6.98
N GLU A 427 19.80 10.73 6.45
CA GLU A 427 19.34 11.89 7.21
C GLU A 427 17.84 11.86 7.53
N GLU A 428 17.01 11.09 6.82
CA GLU A 428 15.57 10.95 7.11
C GLU A 428 15.28 9.94 8.24
N ILE A 429 15.85 10.21 9.41
CA ILE A 429 15.98 9.25 10.51
C ILE A 429 14.74 9.15 11.40
N HIS A 430 13.74 10.01 11.20
CA HIS A 430 12.46 10.00 11.94
C HIS A 430 11.69 8.68 11.77
N ARG A 431 11.95 7.94 10.69
CA ARG A 431 11.43 6.58 10.43
C ARG A 431 11.64 5.58 11.57
N ASN A 432 12.75 5.70 12.32
CA ASN A 432 12.98 4.89 13.52
C ASN A 432 11.89 5.15 14.59
N GLY A 433 11.49 6.41 14.72
CA GLY A 433 10.42 6.83 15.60
C GLY A 433 9.07 6.27 15.20
N ALA A 434 8.75 6.25 13.91
CA ALA A 434 7.51 5.64 13.41
C ALA A 434 7.39 4.15 13.81
N ILE A 435 8.49 3.40 13.76
CA ILE A 435 8.52 1.99 14.18
C ILE A 435 8.22 1.83 15.68
N ALA A 436 8.87 2.63 16.53
CA ALA A 436 8.57 2.61 17.98
C ALA A 436 7.12 3.05 18.26
N PHE A 437 6.61 4.04 17.52
CA PHE A 437 5.24 4.51 17.64
C PHE A 437 4.21 3.45 17.21
N ALA A 438 4.52 2.63 16.21
CA ALA A 438 3.68 1.50 15.84
C ALA A 438 3.60 0.43 16.94
N ILE A 439 4.69 0.16 17.66
CA ILE A 439 4.68 -0.73 18.83
C ILE A 439 3.78 -0.16 19.94
N TYR A 440 3.89 1.14 20.19
CA TYR A 440 3.02 1.85 21.13
C TYR A 440 1.54 1.77 20.73
N ASN A 441 1.22 2.02 19.45
CA ASN A 441 -0.14 1.94 18.94
C ASN A 441 -0.73 0.54 19.04
N TYR A 442 0.03 -0.48 18.62
CA TYR A 442 -0.39 -1.87 18.69
C TYR A 442 -0.75 -2.27 20.12
N THR A 443 0.16 -1.99 21.06
CA THR A 443 -0.01 -2.44 22.45
C THR A 443 -1.16 -1.73 23.15
N ARG A 444 -1.30 -0.41 22.99
CA ARG A 444 -2.40 0.35 23.62
C ARG A 444 -3.77 -0.04 23.05
N TYR A 445 -3.87 -0.26 21.74
CA TYR A 445 -5.15 -0.56 21.09
C TYR A 445 -5.58 -2.02 21.34
N THR A 446 -4.69 -2.99 21.10
CA THR A 446 -5.02 -4.41 21.23
C THR A 446 -5.02 -4.90 22.68
N GLY A 447 -4.29 -4.23 23.57
CA GLY A 447 -4.01 -4.72 24.92
C GLY A 447 -3.01 -5.90 24.94
N ASP A 448 -2.50 -6.33 23.79
CA ASP A 448 -1.54 -7.42 23.69
C ASP A 448 -0.13 -6.94 24.07
N TYR A 449 0.16 -6.99 25.38
CA TYR A 449 1.48 -6.65 25.89
C TYR A 449 2.54 -7.72 25.56
N SER A 450 2.16 -8.95 25.19
CA SER A 450 3.11 -10.06 24.96
C SER A 450 4.15 -9.74 23.88
N TYR A 451 3.79 -8.88 22.91
CA TYR A 451 4.69 -8.46 21.84
C TYR A 451 5.99 -7.82 22.40
N ILE A 452 5.88 -6.99 23.44
CA ILE A 452 7.02 -6.23 23.98
C ILE A 452 8.11 -7.16 24.54
N PRO A 453 7.84 -8.03 25.53
CA PRO A 453 8.86 -8.92 26.06
C PRO A 453 9.31 -9.95 25.00
N GLU A 454 8.43 -10.44 24.13
CA GLU A 454 8.81 -11.44 23.12
C GLU A 454 9.73 -10.88 22.03
N MET A 455 9.52 -9.63 21.60
CA MET A 455 10.20 -9.03 20.45
C MET A 455 10.46 -7.52 20.61
N GLY A 456 9.41 -6.76 20.92
CA GLY A 456 9.40 -5.30 20.80
C GLY A 456 10.46 -4.57 21.63
N LEU A 457 10.79 -5.06 22.83
CA LEU A 457 11.76 -4.42 23.70
C LEU A 457 13.17 -4.41 23.09
N GLU A 458 13.54 -5.46 22.36
CA GLU A 458 14.84 -5.52 21.67
C GLU A 458 14.93 -4.46 20.56
N VAL A 459 13.83 -4.27 19.81
CA VAL A 459 13.70 -3.22 18.78
C VAL A 459 13.82 -1.83 19.40
N MET A 460 13.07 -1.59 20.48
CA MET A 460 13.05 -0.32 21.22
C MET A 460 14.41 0.05 21.81
N ILE A 461 15.16 -0.95 22.33
CA ILE A 461 16.53 -0.76 22.82
C ILE A 461 17.48 -0.36 21.68
N GLY A 462 17.41 -1.04 20.53
CA GLY A 462 18.22 -0.68 19.36
C GLY A 462 17.96 0.75 18.88
N ILE A 463 16.69 1.17 18.86
CA ILE A 463 16.28 2.53 18.49
C ILE A 463 16.75 3.56 19.53
N ALA A 464 16.60 3.29 20.83
CA ALA A 464 17.05 4.20 21.88
C ALA A 464 18.58 4.42 21.85
N ARG A 465 19.34 3.35 21.59
CA ARG A 465 20.79 3.41 21.37
C ARG A 465 21.18 4.29 20.19
N PHE A 466 20.43 4.19 19.09
CA PHE A 466 20.64 5.05 17.95
C PHE A 466 20.40 6.52 18.31
N TRP A 467 19.26 6.86 18.93
CA TRP A 467 18.94 8.24 19.29
C TRP A 467 19.95 8.86 20.27
N HIS A 468 20.37 8.10 21.28
CA HIS A 468 21.41 8.54 22.22
C HIS A 468 22.73 8.86 21.49
N GLN A 469 23.17 8.03 20.55
CA GLN A 469 24.42 8.25 19.80
C GLN A 469 24.28 9.31 18.71
N ARG A 470 23.07 9.54 18.19
CA ARG A 470 22.80 10.49 17.11
C ARG A 470 22.71 11.94 17.60
N ALA A 471 22.32 12.13 18.86
CA ALA A 471 22.27 13.44 19.51
C ALA A 471 23.67 13.92 19.88
N SER A 472 23.88 15.24 19.87
CA SER A 472 25.13 15.90 20.27
C SER A 472 24.85 16.95 21.32
N PHE A 473 25.69 17.09 22.35
CA PHE A 473 25.53 18.16 23.33
C PHE A 473 26.08 19.49 22.78
N SER A 474 25.22 20.48 22.61
CA SER A 474 25.59 21.83 22.21
C SER A 474 25.92 22.67 23.42
N THR A 475 27.19 23.05 23.59
CA THR A 475 27.61 23.98 24.65
C THR A 475 27.02 25.38 24.47
N ALA A 476 26.75 25.79 23.22
CA ALA A 476 26.14 27.08 22.90
C ALA A 476 24.66 27.16 23.32
N LYS A 477 23.90 26.07 23.18
CA LYS A 477 22.50 25.99 23.60
C LYS A 477 22.33 25.38 25.01
N ASN A 478 23.38 24.81 25.59
CA ASN A 478 23.37 24.01 26.82
C ASN A 478 22.29 22.92 26.80
N LYS A 479 22.16 22.24 25.65
CA LYS A 479 21.12 21.25 25.33
C LYS A 479 21.65 20.22 24.34
N TYR A 480 21.05 19.05 24.30
CA TYR A 480 21.26 18.08 23.23
C TYR A 480 20.51 18.52 21.97
N VAL A 481 21.20 18.41 20.84
CA VAL A 481 20.73 18.80 19.51
C VAL A 481 20.87 17.61 18.56
N ILE A 482 20.03 17.56 17.53
CA ILE A 482 20.18 16.62 16.42
C ILE A 482 20.43 17.45 15.15
N LEU A 483 21.60 17.26 14.55
CA LEU A 483 22.10 18.08 13.44
C LEU A 483 22.13 17.29 12.14
N GLY A 484 21.95 17.93 10.99
CA GLY A 484 22.03 17.32 9.66
C GLY A 484 21.01 16.20 9.45
N VAL A 485 19.73 16.54 9.48
CA VAL A 485 18.61 15.62 9.30
C VAL A 485 17.69 16.09 8.18
N THR A 486 16.84 15.18 7.72
CA THR A 486 15.66 15.46 6.90
C THR A 486 14.45 15.02 7.70
N GLY A 487 13.47 15.90 7.89
CA GLY A 487 12.20 15.53 8.49
C GLY A 487 11.28 14.87 7.46
N PRO A 488 10.02 14.57 7.80
CA PRO A 488 9.02 14.17 6.81
C PRO A 488 8.89 15.17 5.65
N ASN A 489 9.16 16.46 5.88
CA ASN A 489 9.27 17.42 4.80
C ASN A 489 10.61 17.28 4.06
N GLU A 490 10.62 16.44 3.02
CA GLU A 490 11.80 16.22 2.16
C GLU A 490 12.21 17.43 1.32
N TYR A 491 11.45 18.54 1.34
CA TYR A 491 11.89 19.83 0.78
C TYR A 491 12.81 20.60 1.72
N GLU A 492 13.25 19.96 2.81
CA GLU A 492 14.27 20.44 3.73
C GLU A 492 15.28 19.32 3.97
N ASN A 493 16.51 19.53 3.52
CA ASN A 493 17.57 18.53 3.69
C ASN A 493 18.73 19.10 4.49
N ASN A 494 19.43 18.23 5.24
CA ASN A 494 20.56 18.60 6.07
C ASN A 494 20.26 19.78 7.01
N VAL A 495 19.05 19.79 7.57
CA VAL A 495 18.62 20.81 8.52
C VAL A 495 18.99 20.44 9.95
N ASN A 496 18.97 21.41 10.84
CA ASN A 496 19.31 21.22 12.25
C ASN A 496 18.06 21.34 13.11
N ASN A 497 17.96 20.44 14.10
CA ASN A 497 16.91 20.45 15.10
C ASN A 497 15.51 20.43 14.50
N ASN A 498 15.28 19.54 13.52
CA ASN A 498 13.93 19.31 13.04
C ASN A 498 13.05 18.93 14.25
N TRP A 499 11.98 19.70 14.51
CA TRP A 499 11.24 19.58 15.77
C TRP A 499 10.64 18.18 15.94
N TYR A 500 10.00 17.64 14.90
CA TYR A 500 9.38 16.33 14.95
C TYR A 500 10.43 15.23 15.24
N THR A 501 11.57 15.29 14.54
CA THR A 501 12.69 14.36 14.74
C THR A 501 13.22 14.40 16.17
N ASN A 502 13.45 15.60 16.71
CA ASN A 502 13.91 15.76 18.09
C ASN A 502 12.87 15.24 19.09
N TYR A 503 11.58 15.49 18.82
CA TYR A 503 10.49 15.14 19.72
C TYR A 503 10.30 13.63 19.78
N ILE A 504 10.24 12.98 18.61
CA ILE A 504 10.10 11.53 18.54
C ILE A 504 11.34 10.81 19.07
N ALA A 505 12.55 11.37 18.92
CA ALA A 505 13.76 10.83 19.53
C ALA A 505 13.70 10.85 21.06
N GLN A 506 13.31 11.99 21.66
CA GLN A 506 13.09 12.09 23.11
C GLN A 506 12.03 11.08 23.57
N TRP A 507 10.91 11.02 22.85
CA TRP A 507 9.81 10.12 23.18
C TRP A 507 10.23 8.66 23.13
N CYS A 508 10.94 8.22 22.08
CA CYS A 508 11.44 6.85 21.96
C CYS A 508 12.31 6.45 23.15
N ILE A 509 13.24 7.31 23.59
CA ILE A 509 14.10 7.00 24.74
C ILE A 509 13.27 6.80 26.01
N LYS A 510 12.34 7.73 26.29
CA LYS A 510 11.49 7.67 27.49
C LYS A 510 10.58 6.43 27.46
N PHE A 511 9.97 6.16 26.30
CA PHE A 511 9.10 5.02 26.07
C PHE A 511 9.86 3.69 26.26
N THR A 512 11.06 3.57 25.69
CA THR A 512 11.90 2.38 25.90
C THR A 512 12.23 2.20 27.39
N ASN A 513 12.63 3.26 28.09
CA ASN A 513 12.95 3.18 29.51
C ASN A 513 11.76 2.72 30.37
N GLU A 514 10.57 3.28 30.12
CA GLU A 514 9.33 2.86 30.78
C GLU A 514 9.06 1.36 30.61
N HIS A 515 9.25 0.83 29.40
CA HIS A 515 9.01 -0.59 29.13
C HIS A 515 10.13 -1.52 29.61
N ILE A 516 11.38 -1.05 29.69
CA ILE A 516 12.44 -1.79 30.41
C ILE A 516 12.02 -1.99 31.86
N GLU A 517 11.57 -0.93 32.52
CA GLU A 517 11.14 -0.99 33.92
C GLU A 517 9.93 -1.89 34.14
N LYS A 518 8.94 -1.80 33.25
CA LYS A 518 7.75 -2.66 33.32
C LYS A 518 8.10 -4.14 33.09
N VAL A 519 8.92 -4.46 32.08
CA VAL A 519 9.37 -5.84 31.81
C VAL A 519 10.23 -6.38 32.95
N ARG A 520 11.08 -5.54 33.56
CA ARG A 520 11.87 -5.89 34.76
C ARG A 520 11.00 -6.32 35.94
N GLN A 521 9.87 -5.64 36.14
CA GLN A 521 8.96 -5.87 37.26
C GLN A 521 7.99 -7.03 37.02
N GLU A 522 7.45 -7.15 35.80
CA GLU A 522 6.33 -8.06 35.49
C GLU A 522 6.76 -9.31 34.69
N TYR A 523 7.91 -9.30 34.02
CA TYR A 523 8.36 -10.34 33.07
C TYR A 523 9.85 -10.70 33.27
N THR A 524 10.23 -11.10 34.50
CA THR A 524 11.64 -11.29 34.91
C THR A 524 12.44 -12.22 33.99
N ALA A 525 11.86 -13.33 33.51
CA ALA A 525 12.58 -14.26 32.64
C ALA A 525 12.92 -13.65 31.27
N ASP A 526 11.98 -12.90 30.69
CA ASP A 526 12.23 -12.16 29.44
C ASP A 526 13.21 -11.02 29.65
N TYR A 527 13.10 -10.31 30.77
CA TYR A 527 14.07 -9.28 31.15
C TYR A 527 15.50 -9.84 31.17
N GLU A 528 15.74 -10.95 31.89
CA GLU A 528 17.05 -11.58 31.97
C GLU A 528 17.57 -12.01 30.58
N ARG A 529 16.71 -12.63 29.76
CA ARG A 529 17.03 -13.04 28.38
C ARG A 529 17.43 -11.84 27.53
N ILE A 530 16.63 -10.78 27.53
CA ILE A 530 16.84 -9.58 26.72
C ILE A 530 18.12 -8.87 27.17
N MET A 531 18.28 -8.63 28.47
CA MET A 531 19.48 -7.98 29.01
C MET A 531 20.76 -8.78 28.70
N GLN A 532 20.71 -10.12 28.77
CA GLN A 532 21.83 -10.98 28.38
C GLN A 532 22.15 -10.85 26.87
N LYS A 533 21.13 -10.80 26.02
CA LYS A 533 21.28 -10.66 24.56
C LYS A 533 21.84 -9.29 24.18
N VAL A 534 21.20 -8.21 24.66
CA VAL A 534 21.54 -6.83 24.26
C VAL A 534 22.70 -6.23 25.04
N ARG A 535 23.09 -6.85 26.17
CA ARG A 535 24.15 -6.41 27.08
C ARG A 535 23.98 -4.95 27.54
N LEU A 536 22.75 -4.59 27.91
CA LEU A 536 22.40 -3.25 28.37
C LEU A 536 22.79 -3.06 29.85
N SER A 537 23.29 -1.87 30.19
CA SER A 537 23.67 -1.51 31.56
C SER A 537 22.86 -0.31 32.09
N GLU A 538 22.71 -0.22 33.41
CA GLU A 538 22.04 0.91 34.07
C GLU A 538 22.69 2.27 33.75
N GLN A 539 24.02 2.30 33.61
CA GLN A 539 24.76 3.51 33.24
C GLN A 539 24.42 3.96 31.81
N GLU A 540 24.24 3.01 30.89
CA GLU A 540 23.83 3.28 29.52
C GLU A 540 22.41 3.88 29.50
N ILE A 541 21.46 3.28 30.22
CA ILE A 541 20.09 3.80 30.36
C ILE A 541 20.09 5.22 30.94
N SER A 542 20.89 5.47 31.98
CA SER A 542 21.02 6.80 32.61
C SER A 542 21.52 7.85 31.61
N SER A 543 22.46 7.48 30.74
CA SER A 543 22.99 8.38 29.71
C SER A 543 21.96 8.68 28.62
N TRP A 544 21.10 7.70 28.27
CA TRP A 544 19.98 7.95 27.37
C TRP A 544 18.99 8.96 27.97
N MET A 545 18.66 8.80 29.25
CA MET A 545 17.75 9.71 29.94
C MET A 545 18.30 11.14 30.01
N GLU A 546 19.62 11.32 30.21
CA GLU A 546 20.26 12.65 30.15
C GLU A 546 20.01 13.35 28.80
N VAL A 547 20.12 12.63 27.69
CA VAL A 547 19.80 13.13 26.34
C VAL A 547 18.33 13.50 26.25
N ALA A 548 17.43 12.61 26.67
CA ALA A 548 15.99 12.83 26.58
C ALA A 548 15.53 14.04 27.42
N GLU A 549 16.02 14.18 28.65
CA GLU A 549 15.66 15.27 29.56
C GLU A 549 16.19 16.64 29.11
N ASN A 550 17.26 16.65 28.31
CA ASN A 550 17.93 17.88 27.88
C ASN A 550 17.89 18.10 26.36
N MET A 551 16.95 17.48 25.65
CA MET A 551 16.73 17.71 24.21
C MET A 551 16.31 19.15 23.92
N TYR A 552 16.81 19.71 22.82
CA TYR A 552 16.45 21.03 22.33
C TYR A 552 15.26 20.98 21.38
N PHE A 553 14.35 21.95 21.51
CA PHE A 553 13.23 22.18 20.60
C PHE A 553 13.24 23.64 20.15
N PRO A 554 13.37 23.93 18.85
CA PRO A 554 13.32 25.30 18.38
C PRO A 554 11.91 25.86 18.53
N TYR A 555 11.77 27.03 19.16
CA TYR A 555 10.49 27.66 19.45
C TYR A 555 10.55 29.15 19.10
N SER A 556 9.49 29.66 18.48
CA SER A 556 9.33 31.07 18.20
C SER A 556 8.35 31.69 19.20
N GLU A 557 8.84 32.58 20.06
CA GLU A 557 7.98 33.36 20.96
C GLU A 557 7.06 34.32 20.18
N GLN A 558 7.54 34.84 19.05
CA GLN A 558 6.78 35.77 18.20
C GLN A 558 5.51 35.12 17.65
N TYR A 559 5.65 33.91 17.11
CA TYR A 559 4.52 33.17 16.53
C TYR A 559 3.88 32.22 17.53
N GLY A 560 4.52 31.98 18.68
CA GLY A 560 4.18 30.99 19.71
C GLY A 560 4.01 29.57 19.17
N VAL A 561 4.92 29.16 18.28
CA VAL A 561 4.95 27.83 17.67
C VAL A 561 6.36 27.24 17.77
N TYR A 562 6.43 25.92 17.87
CA TYR A 562 7.64 25.16 17.56
C TYR A 562 7.97 25.34 16.08
N LEU A 563 9.23 25.64 15.80
CA LEU A 563 9.72 25.79 14.44
C LEU A 563 10.02 24.41 13.85
N GLN A 564 9.71 24.22 12.57
CA GLN A 564 9.97 22.94 11.90
C GLN A 564 11.47 22.59 11.98
N GLN A 565 12.36 23.58 11.92
CA GLN A 565 13.81 23.47 12.14
C GLN A 565 14.41 24.82 12.56
N ASP A 566 15.66 24.81 13.03
CA ASP A 566 16.44 26.05 13.18
C ASP A 566 16.54 26.77 11.82
N GLY A 567 16.31 28.09 11.80
CA GLY A 567 16.40 28.92 10.59
C GLY A 567 15.15 28.94 9.69
N PHE A 568 14.04 28.26 10.06
CA PHE A 568 12.81 28.27 9.25
C PHE A 568 12.28 29.70 8.99
N LEU A 569 12.36 30.58 9.99
CA LEU A 569 11.87 31.97 9.88
C LEU A 569 12.77 32.91 9.07
N ASP A 570 13.98 32.46 8.66
CA ASP A 570 14.87 33.26 7.81
C ASP A 570 14.44 33.26 6.34
N LYS A 571 13.43 32.45 6.01
CA LYS A 571 12.89 32.27 4.66
C LYS A 571 11.90 33.37 4.29
N ASP A 572 11.69 33.52 2.99
CA ASP A 572 10.63 34.39 2.46
C ASP A 572 9.28 33.68 2.63
N LEU A 573 8.58 33.98 3.74
CA LEU A 573 7.34 33.30 4.16
C LEU A 573 6.13 33.73 3.29
N VAL A 574 6.16 33.36 2.02
CA VAL A 574 5.03 33.51 1.08
C VAL A 574 4.16 32.26 1.14
N SER A 575 2.86 32.44 1.36
CA SER A 575 1.91 31.32 1.42
C SER A 575 1.75 30.62 0.07
N VAL A 576 1.26 29.38 0.08
CA VAL A 576 0.92 28.64 -1.15
C VAL A 576 -0.22 29.32 -1.92
N ALA A 577 -1.14 30.00 -1.22
CA ALA A 577 -2.23 30.75 -1.84
C ALA A 577 -1.74 31.95 -2.67
N ASP A 578 -0.61 32.54 -2.27
CA ASP A 578 0.04 33.65 -2.96
C ASP A 578 1.07 33.19 -4.01
N LEU A 579 1.32 31.88 -4.12
CA LEU A 579 2.19 31.30 -5.13
C LEU A 579 1.45 31.17 -6.47
N ASP A 580 2.09 31.63 -7.56
CA ASP A 580 1.55 31.49 -8.91
C ASP A 580 1.24 30.01 -9.23
N PRO A 581 -0.04 29.65 -9.50
CA PRO A 581 -0.44 28.27 -9.82
C PRO A 581 0.31 27.68 -11.01
N SER A 582 0.80 28.52 -11.95
CA SER A 582 1.61 28.08 -13.08
C SER A 582 2.94 27.45 -12.66
N GLN A 583 3.38 27.67 -11.43
CA GLN A 583 4.62 27.16 -10.85
C GLN A 583 4.45 25.84 -10.09
N ARG A 584 3.23 25.31 -9.97
CA ARG A 584 2.94 24.05 -9.27
C ARG A 584 2.72 22.86 -10.23
N PRO A 585 3.12 21.62 -9.88
CA PRO A 585 3.82 21.26 -8.65
C PRO A 585 5.29 21.72 -8.71
N ILE A 586 5.84 22.14 -7.57
CA ILE A 586 7.16 22.79 -7.50
C ILE A 586 8.28 21.79 -7.75
N ASN A 587 8.14 20.51 -7.38
CA ASN A 587 9.13 19.46 -7.70
C ASN A 587 9.38 19.26 -9.19
N GLN A 588 8.42 19.61 -10.06
CA GLN A 588 8.55 19.49 -11.51
C GLN A 588 9.00 20.79 -12.19
N LYS A 589 8.83 21.94 -11.52
CA LYS A 589 8.96 23.27 -12.14
C LYS A 589 10.06 24.14 -11.56
N TRP A 590 10.53 23.84 -10.36
CA TRP A 590 11.59 24.58 -9.68
C TRP A 590 12.88 23.77 -9.65
N SER A 591 14.02 24.46 -9.56
CA SER A 591 15.26 23.80 -9.18
C SER A 591 15.21 23.37 -7.72
N TRP A 592 15.86 22.26 -7.39
CA TRP A 592 15.98 21.78 -6.00
C TRP A 592 16.56 22.84 -5.05
N ASP A 593 17.56 23.63 -5.48
CA ASP A 593 18.05 24.80 -4.71
C ASP A 593 16.91 25.73 -4.26
N ARG A 594 16.03 26.09 -5.18
CA ARG A 594 14.96 27.05 -4.91
C ARG A 594 13.95 26.45 -3.95
N ILE A 595 13.65 25.16 -4.08
CA ILE A 595 12.76 24.42 -3.18
C ILE A 595 13.32 24.44 -1.75
N LEU A 596 14.59 24.05 -1.57
CA LEU A 596 15.24 23.90 -0.26
C LEU A 596 15.32 25.19 0.56
N ARG A 597 15.40 26.35 -0.09
CA ARG A 597 15.45 27.66 0.57
C ARG A 597 14.10 28.38 0.62
N SER A 598 13.03 27.74 0.18
CA SER A 598 11.66 28.26 0.22
C SER A 598 10.95 27.84 1.51
N PRO A 599 9.81 28.46 1.89
CA PRO A 599 9.05 28.04 3.06
C PRO A 599 8.17 26.81 2.79
N TYR A 600 8.15 26.29 1.55
CA TYR A 600 7.14 25.33 1.15
C TYR A 600 7.41 23.93 1.70
N ILE A 601 6.34 23.32 2.20
CA ILE A 601 6.36 22.05 2.89
C ILE A 601 5.76 20.96 1.99
N LYS A 602 6.53 19.90 1.70
CA LYS A 602 6.08 18.78 0.86
C LYS A 602 4.88 18.06 1.47
N GLN A 603 4.98 17.74 2.76
CA GLN A 603 4.02 16.96 3.54
C GLN A 603 4.06 17.30 5.03
N ALA A 604 3.11 16.78 5.81
CA ALA A 604 3.05 17.05 7.26
C ALA A 604 4.38 16.66 7.93
N ASP A 605 5.00 17.62 8.63
CA ASP A 605 6.26 17.44 9.36
C ASP A 605 6.06 17.78 10.83
N THR A 606 5.99 19.06 11.18
CA THR A 606 5.57 19.48 12.53
C THR A 606 4.15 18.98 12.81
N LEU A 607 3.25 19.12 11.83
CA LEU A 607 1.88 18.60 11.94
C LEU A 607 1.82 17.07 12.02
N GLN A 608 2.84 16.33 11.57
CA GLN A 608 2.91 14.88 11.79
C GLN A 608 3.12 14.55 13.27
N GLY A 609 4.02 15.28 13.93
CA GLY A 609 4.26 15.12 15.37
C GLY A 609 3.05 15.49 16.22
N PHE A 610 2.36 16.57 15.89
CA PHE A 610 1.11 16.94 16.58
C PHE A 610 0.01 15.92 16.39
N TYR A 611 -0.05 15.23 15.25
CA TYR A 611 -0.98 14.13 15.06
C TYR A 611 -0.61 12.90 15.91
N PHE A 612 0.66 12.48 15.93
CA PHE A 612 1.12 11.34 16.74
C PHE A 612 0.95 11.57 18.24
N PHE A 613 1.21 12.79 18.70
CA PHE A 613 1.24 13.16 20.11
C PHE A 613 0.14 14.16 20.46
N GLU A 614 -1.03 14.04 19.82
CA GLU A 614 -2.16 14.97 19.97
C GLU A 614 -2.52 15.22 21.44
N ASP A 615 -2.47 14.19 22.27
CA ASP A 615 -2.82 14.22 23.70
C ASP A 615 -1.74 14.87 24.60
N HIS A 616 -0.57 15.21 24.05
CA HIS A 616 0.47 15.96 24.75
C HIS A 616 0.30 17.47 24.65
N PHE A 617 -0.61 17.96 23.80
CA PHE A 617 -0.79 19.38 23.51
C PHE A 617 -2.22 19.84 23.76
N THR A 618 -2.36 21.12 24.06
CA THR A 618 -3.68 21.75 24.19
C THR A 618 -4.31 21.96 22.81
N GLN A 619 -5.64 22.10 22.78
CA GLN A 619 -6.35 22.43 21.54
C GLN A 619 -5.89 23.76 20.93
N GLU A 620 -5.54 24.75 21.76
CA GLU A 620 -5.00 26.03 21.31
C GLU A 620 -3.63 25.84 20.63
N GLU A 621 -2.73 25.04 21.20
CA GLU A 621 -1.45 24.72 20.58
C GLU A 621 -1.64 23.99 19.24
N LEU A 622 -2.52 22.99 19.19
CA LEU A 622 -2.84 22.27 17.95
C LEU A 622 -3.32 23.23 16.86
N GLU A 623 -4.29 24.11 17.20
CA GLU A 623 -4.82 25.07 16.25
C GLU A 623 -3.76 26.06 15.75
N LYS A 624 -2.92 26.55 16.66
CA LYS A 624 -1.90 27.55 16.36
C LYS A 624 -0.83 27.01 15.41
N HIS A 625 -0.38 25.77 15.61
CA HIS A 625 0.58 25.14 14.71
C HIS A 625 -0.06 24.79 13.37
N PHE A 626 -1.30 24.29 13.37
CA PHE A 626 -2.04 24.01 12.13
C PHE A 626 -2.17 25.27 11.27
N ASN A 627 -2.67 26.37 11.84
CA ASN A 627 -2.86 27.62 11.12
C ASN A 627 -1.54 28.25 10.64
N PHE A 628 -0.41 27.93 11.27
CA PHE A 628 0.91 28.42 10.85
C PHE A 628 1.47 27.60 9.69
N TYR A 629 1.40 26.26 9.73
CA TYR A 629 2.09 25.39 8.77
C TYR A 629 1.25 24.99 7.55
N GLU A 630 -0.06 24.85 7.70
CA GLU A 630 -0.94 24.47 6.57
C GLU A 630 -0.80 25.43 5.38
N PRO A 631 -0.76 26.77 5.56
CA PRO A 631 -0.65 27.71 4.45
C PRO A 631 0.65 27.60 3.64
N PHE A 632 1.69 26.95 4.18
CA PHE A 632 2.96 26.72 3.49
C PHE A 632 3.05 25.32 2.87
N THR A 633 2.05 24.45 3.08
CA THR A 633 2.09 23.06 2.65
C THR A 633 1.54 22.89 1.23
N VAL A 634 2.36 22.39 0.30
CA VAL A 634 1.97 22.20 -1.11
C VAL A 634 1.26 20.86 -1.35
N HIS A 635 1.39 19.92 -0.41
CA HIS A 635 0.83 18.57 -0.45
C HIS A 635 1.27 17.80 -1.71
N GLU A 636 2.57 17.83 -2.02
CA GLU A 636 3.18 17.14 -3.17
C GLU A 636 3.62 15.71 -2.82
N SER A 637 3.22 15.22 -1.65
CA SER A 637 3.19 13.80 -1.30
C SER A 637 1.75 13.34 -1.10
N SER A 638 1.44 12.11 -1.54
CA SER A 638 0.14 11.47 -1.33
C SER A 638 -0.17 11.23 0.15
N LEU A 639 0.83 11.17 1.02
CA LEU A 639 0.68 11.00 2.48
C LEU A 639 0.28 12.30 3.21
N SER A 640 0.37 13.45 2.53
CA SER A 640 0.15 14.75 3.19
C SER A 640 -1.32 15.05 3.54
N PRO A 641 -2.29 14.91 2.61
CA PRO A 641 -3.63 15.46 2.85
C PRO A 641 -4.38 14.74 3.97
N CYS A 642 -4.16 13.45 4.21
CA CYS A 642 -4.87 12.71 5.25
C CYS A 642 -4.59 13.25 6.67
N VAL A 643 -3.34 13.53 6.99
CA VAL A 643 -2.95 14.09 8.30
C VAL A 643 -3.53 15.49 8.51
N HIS A 644 -3.62 16.28 7.44
CA HIS A 644 -4.27 17.59 7.47
C HIS A 644 -5.80 17.46 7.59
N SER A 645 -6.41 16.45 6.95
CA SER A 645 -7.83 16.14 7.09
C SER A 645 -8.18 15.80 8.54
N ILE A 646 -7.38 14.94 9.18
CA ILE A 646 -7.58 14.51 10.57
C ILE A 646 -7.49 15.70 11.53
N GLN A 647 -6.45 16.52 11.40
CA GLN A 647 -6.28 17.70 12.25
C GLN A 647 -7.33 18.78 11.97
N ALA A 648 -7.69 19.02 10.72
CA ALA A 648 -8.76 19.95 10.38
C ALA A 648 -10.10 19.52 11.00
N ALA A 649 -10.43 18.22 10.96
CA ALA A 649 -11.63 17.69 11.61
C ALA A 649 -11.57 17.87 13.14
N LYS A 650 -10.43 17.57 13.76
CA LYS A 650 -10.20 17.79 15.21
C LYS A 650 -10.38 19.25 15.62
N LEU A 651 -9.98 20.18 14.74
CA LEU A 651 -10.04 21.62 14.97
C LEU A 651 -11.37 22.25 14.47
N ASP A 652 -12.36 21.44 14.11
CA ASP A 652 -13.67 21.88 13.61
C ASP A 652 -13.60 22.71 12.31
N LYS A 653 -12.53 22.57 11.53
CA LYS A 653 -12.33 23.20 10.21
C LYS A 653 -12.88 22.29 9.11
N MET A 654 -14.18 21.99 9.18
CA MET A 654 -14.81 20.90 8.41
C MET A 654 -14.76 21.05 6.89
N ASP A 655 -14.83 22.26 6.35
CA ASP A 655 -14.69 22.49 4.89
C ASP A 655 -13.28 22.12 4.39
N MET A 656 -12.24 22.43 5.18
CA MET A 656 -10.86 22.03 4.89
C MET A 656 -10.70 20.51 5.02
N ALA A 657 -11.25 19.93 6.09
CA ALA A 657 -11.21 18.48 6.31
C ALA A 657 -11.85 17.71 5.14
N TYR A 658 -13.03 18.13 4.69
CA TYR A 658 -13.68 17.52 3.52
C TYR A 658 -12.87 17.67 2.23
N THR A 659 -12.27 18.85 2.00
CA THR A 659 -11.44 19.10 0.81
C THR A 659 -10.20 18.19 0.80
N PHE A 660 -9.52 18.06 1.94
CA PHE A 660 -8.37 17.16 2.07
C PHE A 660 -8.77 15.68 1.94
N TYR A 661 -9.92 15.30 2.50
CA TYR A 661 -10.47 13.97 2.33
C TYR A 661 -10.72 13.64 0.85
N LEU A 662 -11.35 14.53 0.07
CA LEU A 662 -11.57 14.30 -1.36
C LEU A 662 -10.26 14.14 -2.13
N ARG A 663 -9.27 14.98 -1.80
CA ARG A 663 -7.93 14.89 -2.42
C ARG A 663 -7.24 13.57 -2.10
N THR A 664 -7.41 13.02 -0.90
CA THR A 664 -6.85 11.72 -0.51
C THR A 664 -7.62 10.56 -1.15
N SER A 665 -8.95 10.56 -1.02
CA SER A 665 -9.82 9.46 -1.45
C SER A 665 -9.86 9.26 -2.96
N ARG A 666 -9.65 10.32 -3.73
CA ARG A 666 -9.69 10.29 -5.20
C ARG A 666 -8.36 10.65 -5.84
N LEU A 667 -7.26 10.56 -5.10
CA LEU A 667 -5.91 10.87 -5.58
C LEU A 667 -5.61 10.15 -6.90
N ASP A 668 -5.82 8.83 -6.92
CA ASP A 668 -5.63 8.00 -8.10
C ASP A 668 -6.80 8.08 -9.08
N LEU A 669 -8.05 8.03 -8.60
CA LEU A 669 -9.25 8.01 -9.47
C LEU A 669 -9.38 9.26 -10.35
N ASP A 670 -8.92 10.42 -9.88
CA ASP A 670 -8.95 11.68 -10.63
C ASP A 670 -7.55 12.09 -11.14
N ASP A 671 -6.52 11.24 -10.92
CA ASP A 671 -5.12 11.46 -11.28
C ASP A 671 -4.58 12.85 -10.89
N TYR A 672 -4.76 13.22 -9.61
CA TYR A 672 -4.38 14.55 -9.09
C TYR A 672 -2.89 14.87 -9.30
N ASN A 673 -2.04 13.84 -9.19
CA ASN A 673 -0.59 13.99 -9.31
C ASN A 673 -0.07 13.80 -10.74
N LYS A 674 -0.89 13.29 -11.68
CA LYS A 674 -0.48 12.93 -13.04
C LYS A 674 0.59 11.83 -13.08
N GLU A 675 0.39 10.81 -12.25
CA GLU A 675 1.34 9.71 -12.05
C GLU A 675 0.65 8.33 -11.98
N VAL A 676 -0.67 8.27 -12.21
CA VAL A 676 -1.43 7.01 -12.11
C VAL A 676 -0.95 5.96 -13.11
N GLU A 677 -0.46 6.36 -14.29
CA GLU A 677 0.12 5.42 -15.26
C GLU A 677 1.28 4.58 -14.70
N GLU A 678 1.98 5.10 -13.69
CA GLU A 678 3.12 4.45 -13.02
C GLU A 678 2.67 3.48 -11.90
N GLY A 679 1.37 3.41 -11.59
CA GLY A 679 0.78 2.64 -10.50
C GLY A 679 0.08 3.50 -9.45
N LEU A 680 -0.78 2.85 -8.66
CA LEU A 680 -1.58 3.45 -7.58
C LEU A 680 -0.74 3.84 -6.37
N HIS A 681 -1.24 4.73 -5.51
CA HIS A 681 -0.57 5.15 -4.28
C HIS A 681 -1.11 4.38 -3.07
N ILE A 682 -0.86 3.07 -3.03
CA ILE A 682 -1.43 2.11 -2.07
C ILE A 682 -1.25 2.52 -0.61
N THR A 683 -0.06 2.97 -0.18
CA THR A 683 0.13 3.36 1.23
C THR A 683 -0.71 4.58 1.63
N SER A 684 -0.93 5.51 0.69
CA SER A 684 -1.79 6.68 0.93
C SER A 684 -3.27 6.33 1.06
N MET A 685 -3.70 5.19 0.53
CA MET A 685 -5.07 4.71 0.64
C MET A 685 -5.46 4.42 2.09
N ALA A 686 -4.50 4.01 2.94
CA ALA A 686 -4.72 3.87 4.38
C ALA A 686 -5.06 5.23 5.02
N GLY A 687 -4.42 6.31 4.56
CA GLY A 687 -4.73 7.68 4.96
C GLY A 687 -6.18 8.11 4.68
N THR A 688 -6.82 7.55 3.65
CA THR A 688 -8.24 7.83 3.38
C THR A 688 -9.15 7.22 4.44
N TRP A 689 -8.85 5.99 4.85
CA TRP A 689 -9.54 5.34 5.95
C TRP A 689 -9.32 6.09 7.26
N MET A 690 -8.08 6.48 7.56
CA MET A 690 -7.73 7.26 8.76
C MET A 690 -8.49 8.60 8.80
N SER A 691 -8.63 9.28 7.66
CA SER A 691 -9.37 10.54 7.57
C SER A 691 -10.84 10.41 8.01
N ILE A 692 -11.46 9.24 7.79
CA ILE A 692 -12.83 8.98 8.27
C ILE A 692 -12.83 8.51 9.71
N VAL A 693 -12.03 7.51 10.06
CA VAL A 693 -12.12 6.88 11.39
C VAL A 693 -11.48 7.75 12.46
N GLU A 694 -10.28 8.26 12.22
CA GLU A 694 -9.53 9.10 13.15
C GLU A 694 -9.81 10.59 12.95
N GLY A 695 -10.19 11.02 11.75
CA GLY A 695 -10.60 12.40 11.48
C GLY A 695 -12.06 12.64 11.85
N PHE A 696 -12.97 12.31 10.93
CA PHE A 696 -14.40 12.58 11.12
C PHE A 696 -15.01 11.83 12.32
N GLY A 697 -14.69 10.55 12.51
CA GLY A 697 -15.12 9.76 13.67
C GLY A 697 -14.45 10.17 14.98
N GLY A 698 -13.35 10.94 14.91
CA GLY A 698 -12.58 11.35 16.08
C GLY A 698 -12.07 10.19 16.93
N MET A 699 -11.85 9.01 16.34
CA MET A 699 -11.44 7.81 17.09
C MET A 699 -10.06 7.99 17.71
N ARG A 700 -9.95 7.84 19.03
CA ARG A 700 -8.68 7.85 19.78
C ARG A 700 -8.70 6.82 20.89
N MET A 701 -7.52 6.41 21.36
CA MET A 701 -7.35 5.74 22.64
C MET A 701 -7.05 6.78 23.71
N LYS A 702 -7.89 6.90 24.74
CA LYS A 702 -7.69 7.81 25.89
C LYS A 702 -7.78 7.02 27.19
N ASN A 703 -6.70 7.01 27.99
CA ASN A 703 -6.65 6.30 29.28
C ASN A 703 -7.13 4.83 29.17
N ASP A 704 -6.58 4.08 28.22
CA ASP A 704 -6.97 2.68 27.90
C ASP A 704 -8.44 2.48 27.48
N THR A 705 -9.14 3.56 27.14
CA THR A 705 -10.55 3.54 26.72
C THR A 705 -10.69 4.07 25.29
N LEU A 706 -11.48 3.36 24.48
CA LEU A 706 -11.81 3.79 23.12
C LEU A 706 -12.70 5.05 23.18
N SER A 707 -12.32 6.10 22.46
CA SER A 707 -12.96 7.41 22.49
C SER A 707 -13.35 7.86 21.09
N PHE A 708 -14.47 8.56 20.97
CA PHE A 708 -14.98 9.15 19.74
C PHE A 708 -15.37 10.62 19.98
N GLU A 709 -15.09 11.47 18.99
CA GLU A 709 -15.54 12.87 18.91
C GLU A 709 -16.10 13.10 17.49
N PRO A 710 -17.28 12.52 17.17
CA PRO A 710 -17.77 12.48 15.80
C PRO A 710 -18.09 13.86 15.21
N ARG A 711 -17.80 14.02 13.93
CA ARG A 711 -18.06 15.20 13.10
C ARG A 711 -18.46 14.75 11.70
N ILE A 712 -19.37 15.50 11.08
CA ILE A 712 -19.86 15.18 9.73
C ILE A 712 -19.82 16.41 8.84
N PRO A 713 -19.26 16.33 7.62
CA PRO A 713 -19.32 17.43 6.66
C PRO A 713 -20.74 17.58 6.11
N TRP A 714 -21.16 18.79 5.76
CA TRP A 714 -22.54 19.08 5.29
C TRP A 714 -22.89 18.40 3.96
N GLN A 715 -21.87 18.00 3.19
CA GLN A 715 -22.01 17.26 1.93
C GLN A 715 -22.51 15.82 2.16
N TRP A 716 -22.36 15.27 3.37
CA TRP A 716 -22.78 13.91 3.70
C TRP A 716 -24.06 13.93 4.54
N LYS A 717 -25.01 13.06 4.22
CA LYS A 717 -26.18 12.82 5.05
C LYS A 717 -25.85 11.95 6.26
N GLY A 718 -24.95 11.00 6.06
CA GLY A 718 -24.43 10.13 7.09
C GLY A 718 -23.23 9.33 6.61
N TYR A 719 -22.48 8.78 7.56
CA TYR A 719 -21.46 7.78 7.27
C TYR A 719 -21.40 6.72 8.38
N SER A 720 -20.95 5.53 8.05
CA SER A 720 -20.76 4.46 9.03
C SER A 720 -19.45 3.74 8.83
N PHE A 721 -18.84 3.29 9.92
CA PHE A 721 -17.66 2.43 9.89
C PHE A 721 -17.69 1.46 11.07
N LYS A 722 -16.89 0.39 10.99
CA LYS A 722 -16.70 -0.58 12.07
C LYS A 722 -15.28 -0.58 12.57
N VAL A 723 -15.12 -0.94 13.83
CA VAL A 723 -13.82 -1.14 14.47
C VAL A 723 -13.83 -2.43 15.25
N ASN A 724 -12.77 -3.23 15.10
CA ASN A 724 -12.50 -4.37 15.98
C ASN A 724 -11.60 -3.90 17.12
N TYR A 725 -12.16 -3.77 18.32
CA TYR A 725 -11.45 -3.35 19.53
C TYR A 725 -11.45 -4.49 20.54
N ARG A 726 -10.30 -5.17 20.71
CA ARG A 726 -10.15 -6.28 21.68
C ARG A 726 -11.24 -7.35 21.51
N ASN A 727 -11.49 -7.78 20.28
CA ASN A 727 -12.56 -8.72 19.86
C ASN A 727 -14.01 -8.19 19.96
N HIS A 728 -14.20 -6.90 20.23
CA HIS A 728 -15.49 -6.23 20.15
C HIS A 728 -15.65 -5.58 18.78
N ILE A 729 -16.70 -5.93 18.03
CA ILE A 729 -17.02 -5.27 16.76
C ILE A 729 -18.03 -4.17 17.06
N LEU A 730 -17.55 -2.94 17.11
CA LEU A 730 -18.36 -1.76 17.32
C LEU A 730 -18.61 -1.09 15.96
N LYS A 731 -19.88 -0.89 15.62
CA LYS A 731 -20.32 -0.11 14.48
C LYS A 731 -20.72 1.29 14.93
N ILE A 732 -20.19 2.28 14.24
CA ILE A 732 -20.46 3.69 14.48
C ILE A 732 -21.26 4.19 13.27
N ASN A 733 -22.38 4.85 13.51
CA ASN A 733 -23.17 5.54 12.48
C ASN A 733 -23.30 7.00 12.87
N VAL A 734 -22.88 7.90 11.99
CA VAL A 734 -22.92 9.34 12.22
C VAL A 734 -23.84 9.95 11.18
N THR A 735 -24.80 10.75 11.63
CA THR A 735 -25.73 11.49 10.77
C THR A 735 -25.74 12.96 11.17
N GLN A 736 -26.44 13.79 10.41
CA GLN A 736 -26.66 15.20 10.76
C GLN A 736 -27.46 15.37 12.07
N ASP A 737 -28.25 14.36 12.46
CA ASP A 737 -29.14 14.42 13.63
C ASP A 737 -28.52 13.83 14.92
N GLY A 738 -27.39 13.13 14.82
CA GLY A 738 -26.73 12.49 15.96
C GLY A 738 -25.86 11.30 15.58
N THR A 739 -25.20 10.72 16.58
CA THR A 739 -24.35 9.53 16.43
C THR A 739 -24.96 8.33 17.15
N SER A 740 -24.92 7.16 16.53
CA SER A 740 -25.30 5.90 17.16
C SER A 740 -24.18 4.86 17.13
N PHE A 741 -24.16 4.05 18.19
CA PHE A 741 -23.19 2.99 18.43
C PHE A 741 -23.93 1.66 18.58
N GLU A 742 -23.47 0.65 17.86
CA GLU A 742 -24.03 -0.70 17.88
C GLU A 742 -22.90 -1.71 18.10
N LEU A 743 -23.01 -2.53 19.13
CA LEU A 743 -22.07 -3.60 19.39
C LEU A 743 -22.55 -4.89 18.71
N GLU A 744 -21.96 -5.21 17.56
CA GLU A 744 -22.34 -6.38 16.75
C GLU A 744 -21.72 -7.68 17.29
N LYS A 745 -20.59 -7.59 18.00
CA LYS A 745 -19.89 -8.72 18.62
C LYS A 745 -19.15 -8.28 19.87
N GLY A 746 -19.15 -9.13 20.89
CA GLY A 746 -18.43 -8.92 22.16
C GLY A 746 -19.38 -8.84 23.35
N ASP A 747 -18.82 -8.58 24.53
CA ASP A 747 -19.58 -8.34 25.75
C ASP A 747 -19.74 -6.83 26.00
N ASP A 748 -20.41 -6.42 27.08
CA ASP A 748 -20.61 -5.01 27.41
C ASP A 748 -19.31 -4.19 27.34
N LEU A 749 -19.34 -3.10 26.56
CA LEU A 749 -18.19 -2.23 26.31
C LEU A 749 -18.47 -0.82 26.81
N VAL A 750 -17.52 -0.22 27.54
CA VAL A 750 -17.56 1.20 27.89
C VAL A 750 -16.66 1.99 26.95
N ILE A 751 -17.24 2.96 26.25
CA ILE A 751 -16.55 3.89 25.37
C ILE A 751 -16.64 5.32 25.93
N LEU A 752 -15.83 6.22 25.38
CA LEU A 752 -15.95 7.66 25.60
C LEU A 752 -16.55 8.31 24.35
N VAL A 753 -17.58 9.14 24.52
CA VAL A 753 -18.11 9.99 23.44
C VAL A 753 -18.16 11.42 23.94
N ASP A 754 -17.46 12.32 23.25
CA ASP A 754 -17.25 13.71 23.68
C ASP A 754 -16.82 13.82 25.16
N GLY A 755 -15.93 12.90 25.57
CA GLY A 755 -15.37 12.81 26.93
C GLY A 755 -16.30 12.18 27.98
N LYS A 756 -17.53 11.78 27.63
CA LYS A 756 -18.47 11.12 28.55
C LYS A 756 -18.44 9.61 28.38
N LYS A 757 -18.51 8.87 29.49
CA LYS A 757 -18.62 7.40 29.46
C LYS A 757 -19.99 6.97 28.96
N VAL A 758 -20.00 6.08 27.97
CA VAL A 758 -21.20 5.48 27.38
C VAL A 758 -21.01 3.97 27.41
N ALA A 759 -21.98 3.25 27.98
CA ALA A 759 -22.00 1.80 27.95
C ALA A 759 -22.76 1.34 26.70
N VAL A 760 -22.19 0.41 25.95
CA VAL A 760 -22.78 -0.19 24.76
C VAL A 760 -22.87 -1.69 24.99
N SER A 761 -24.08 -2.23 24.91
CA SER A 761 -24.36 -3.65 25.13
C SER A 761 -24.80 -4.32 23.83
N PRO A 762 -24.59 -5.64 23.67
CA PRO A 762 -25.04 -6.36 22.49
C PRO A 762 -26.57 -6.25 22.31
N ASN A 763 -27.02 -6.04 21.07
CA ASN A 763 -28.43 -5.84 20.70
C ASN A 763 -29.08 -4.55 21.24
N ASP A 764 -28.30 -3.60 21.75
CA ASP A 764 -28.78 -2.26 22.13
C ASP A 764 -28.15 -1.19 21.23
N LEU A 765 -28.98 -0.31 20.68
CA LEU A 765 -28.54 0.80 19.84
C LEU A 765 -28.44 2.05 20.71
N VAL A 766 -27.23 2.49 20.98
CA VAL A 766 -26.98 3.66 21.83
C VAL A 766 -26.84 4.90 20.96
N THR A 767 -27.75 5.87 21.10
CA THR A 767 -27.70 7.16 20.39
C THR A 767 -27.32 8.27 21.35
N VAL A 768 -26.40 9.15 20.94
CA VAL A 768 -25.86 10.25 21.74
C VAL A 768 -25.97 11.61 21.06
#